data_AF-E9AG51-F1
#
_entry.id   AF-E9AG51-F1
#
_cell.length_a   1.000
_cell.length_b   1.000
_cell.length_c   1.000
_cell.angle_alpha   90.00
_cell.angle_beta   90.00
_cell.angle_gamma   90.00
#
_symmetry.space_group_name_H-M   'P 1'
#
loop_
_entity.id
_entity.type
_entity.pdbx_description
1 polymer ?
#
loop_
_entity_poly.entity_id
_entity_poly.type
_entity_poly.pdbx_seq_one_letter_code
_entity_poly.pdbx_strand_id
1 'polypeptide(L)'
;MYAVTRYLCHIAGVGGSGGMGGISSTGTSSSGGDLRGPAISYRNSLQLADAFQPVQHRNQWPFDHVLIDVSFFANSLGYLTRDLVGHERDCETVKNVHRQLQTVILRRLQPRKSLAFLLDGSEPLWMLEHRRLFPGRRYDSRVYRSCASPMPYLLEEKLRGTAMEQRTPPSEAVISGPATPGLAEGKMSAYLLDLATRILRPPTFPPLLDATVTAKDTVCLVGGPELAWLAVGMTPFRNITSVTLQQGELKSCSLQESMVWMRLDHLLKAAPEQVNGDGGAALALQRRLAAVRTDLVLLYLLANGHPTTGLPQVLTTPFADVLDAYVDMEKEQHSAAAPSPPQNVRRLRSVLFDEEPVTGTHLEQPGLRLRLVSLQQLLVRIVRALSGAHVGLPAGNRPTPHAATLLEMTLQTHGLLCGGGVPSQAWSPTPDPADGSSGGSSTAALNGTVLLDKFPRLSAEMLLQHVTYLLSREAKQRTANSADGAGEGSDSIYLSPQRTRHFGLTGVETLLLSATRAEQVNQVLPLYVRGHTLPDEVASDITQTRNIHEAVRKTQRVLSRVLQQASQELASRSGSGTAAVDDAGHNGPHPALAHLPSHLFVRTAGARGPPPGWKYYGVHLGIKAEAMNVRYSLNASDTATLRLIDSNGSSNSGDVIAAAGGEVGAESTRSGMAD
;
A
#
# COMPACT_ATOMS: atom_id res chain seq x y z
N MET A 1 -25.09 -33.40 8.12
CA MET A 1 -24.12 -32.34 8.46
C MET A 1 -23.10 -32.03 7.35
N TYR A 2 -22.74 -32.97 6.46
CA TYR A 2 -21.81 -32.72 5.33
C TYR A 2 -22.40 -31.98 4.11
N ALA A 3 -23.71 -31.72 4.08
CA ALA A 3 -24.38 -31.08 2.93
C ALA A 3 -24.50 -29.55 3.04
N VAL A 4 -24.28 -28.95 4.22
CA VAL A 4 -24.43 -27.49 4.42
C VAL A 4 -23.15 -26.72 4.00
N THR A 5 -22.00 -27.39 3.94
CA THR A 5 -20.71 -26.76 3.59
C THR A 5 -20.58 -26.38 2.11
N ARG A 6 -21.37 -26.99 1.20
CA ARG A 6 -21.32 -26.65 -0.23
C ARG A 6 -22.11 -25.40 -0.62
N TYR A 7 -23.09 -24.97 0.19
CA TYR A 7 -23.94 -23.82 -0.16
C TYR A 7 -23.33 -22.46 0.22
N LEU A 8 -22.31 -22.43 1.08
CA LEU A 8 -21.68 -21.20 1.57
C LEU A 8 -20.47 -20.73 0.75
N CYS A 9 -20.00 -21.53 -0.22
CA CYS A 9 -18.94 -21.12 -1.15
C CYS A 9 -19.35 -20.00 -2.11
N HIS A 10 -20.65 -19.66 -2.19
CA HIS A 10 -21.13 -18.61 -3.09
C HIS A 10 -21.05 -17.18 -2.50
N ILE A 11 -20.74 -17.02 -1.20
CA ILE A 11 -20.79 -15.72 -0.51
C ILE A 11 -19.39 -15.11 -0.28
N ALA A 12 -18.30 -15.88 -0.41
CA ALA A 12 -16.93 -15.36 -0.29
C ALA A 12 -16.22 -15.13 -1.65
N GLY A 13 -16.92 -15.28 -2.77
CA GLY A 13 -16.39 -15.04 -4.10
C GLY A 13 -16.41 -13.57 -4.50
N VAL A 14 -15.30 -13.12 -5.08
CA VAL A 14 -15.15 -11.93 -5.91
C VAL A 14 -16.42 -11.66 -6.71
N GLY A 15 -17.11 -10.56 -6.39
CA GLY A 15 -18.27 -10.08 -7.12
C GLY A 15 -17.85 -9.46 -8.44
N GLY A 16 -17.50 -10.29 -9.41
CA GLY A 16 -17.42 -9.96 -10.82
C GLY A 16 -18.51 -10.72 -11.58
N SER A 17 -19.72 -10.17 -11.65
CA SER A 17 -20.71 -10.66 -12.59
C SER A 17 -20.44 -10.04 -13.97
N GLY A 18 -20.14 -10.88 -14.96
CA GLY A 18 -20.05 -10.45 -16.35
C GLY A 18 -20.03 -11.63 -17.31
N GLY A 19 -21.19 -11.91 -17.92
CA GLY A 19 -21.31 -12.44 -19.28
C GLY A 19 -21.14 -13.94 -19.49
N MET A 20 -22.27 -14.62 -19.68
CA MET A 20 -22.36 -15.93 -20.36
C MET A 20 -21.71 -15.86 -21.75
N GLY A 21 -20.73 -16.72 -22.01
CA GLY A 21 -20.21 -17.03 -23.33
C GLY A 21 -19.87 -18.50 -23.37
N GLY A 22 -20.78 -19.32 -23.92
CA GLY A 22 -20.59 -20.76 -24.06
C GLY A 22 -19.46 -21.06 -25.05
N ILE A 23 -18.47 -21.82 -24.60
CA ILE A 23 -17.54 -22.50 -25.50
C ILE A 23 -17.92 -23.98 -25.48
N SER A 24 -18.44 -24.41 -26.63
CA SER A 24 -18.79 -25.78 -26.96
C SER A 24 -17.56 -26.68 -26.90
N SER A 25 -17.60 -27.70 -26.03
CA SER A 25 -16.65 -28.81 -26.04
C SER A 25 -17.13 -29.90 -27.01
N THR A 26 -16.55 -29.93 -28.20
CA THR A 26 -16.48 -31.16 -29.01
C THR A 26 -15.14 -31.83 -28.72
N GLY A 27 -15.21 -33.07 -28.23
CA GLY A 27 -14.05 -33.84 -27.82
C GLY A 27 -13.29 -34.46 -28.99
N THR A 28 -12.03 -34.76 -28.74
CA THR A 28 -11.31 -35.89 -29.31
C THR A 28 -10.31 -36.41 -28.27
N SER A 29 -10.47 -37.68 -27.94
CA SER A 29 -9.59 -38.48 -27.09
C SER A 29 -8.39 -38.99 -27.89
N SER A 30 -7.16 -38.70 -27.46
CA SER A 30 -5.99 -39.51 -27.82
C SER A 30 -4.84 -39.33 -26.82
N SER A 31 -4.56 -40.42 -26.08
CA SER A 31 -3.27 -40.94 -25.62
C SER A 31 -2.16 -39.98 -25.13
N GLY A 32 -1.89 -40.06 -23.82
CA GLY A 32 -0.54 -40.21 -23.25
C GLY A 32 0.49 -39.10 -23.50
N GLY A 33 0.55 -38.13 -22.59
CA GLY A 33 1.67 -37.17 -22.48
C GLY A 33 1.22 -35.86 -21.83
N ASP A 34 1.87 -35.47 -20.75
CA ASP A 34 1.73 -34.21 -19.99
C ASP A 34 0.36 -33.87 -19.35
N LEU A 35 0.27 -34.13 -18.04
CA LEU A 35 -0.79 -33.68 -17.12
C LEU A 35 -0.82 -32.15 -16.89
N ARG A 36 -0.28 -31.34 -17.79
CA ARG A 36 -0.45 -29.88 -17.76
C ARG A 36 -1.31 -29.50 -18.96
N GLY A 37 -2.59 -29.24 -18.69
CA GLY A 37 -3.42 -28.46 -19.61
C GLY A 37 -2.72 -27.14 -20.01
N PRO A 38 -3.21 -26.43 -21.03
CA PRO A 38 -2.56 -25.22 -21.52
C PRO A 38 -2.21 -24.29 -20.36
N ALA A 39 -0.93 -23.93 -20.24
CA ALA A 39 -0.44 -23.13 -19.13
C ALA A 39 -1.28 -21.84 -19.01
N ILE A 40 -1.82 -21.59 -17.82
CA ILE A 40 -2.62 -20.39 -17.54
C ILE A 40 -1.71 -19.18 -17.70
N SER A 41 -2.15 -18.20 -18.50
CA SER A 41 -1.46 -16.95 -18.77
C SER A 41 -2.46 -15.79 -18.80
N TYR A 42 -1.97 -14.56 -18.85
CA TYR A 42 -2.82 -13.37 -18.90
C TYR A 42 -3.77 -13.30 -20.10
N ARG A 43 -3.52 -14.07 -21.17
CA ARG A 43 -4.39 -14.13 -22.36
C ARG A 43 -5.62 -15.04 -22.17
N ASN A 44 -5.54 -16.01 -21.28
CA ASN A 44 -6.58 -17.02 -21.04
C ASN A 44 -7.11 -17.02 -19.59
N SER A 45 -6.65 -16.08 -18.76
CA SER A 45 -7.16 -15.83 -17.41
C SER A 45 -7.29 -14.33 -17.18
N LEU A 46 -8.35 -13.94 -16.47
CA LEU A 46 -8.65 -12.54 -16.16
C LEU A 46 -7.88 -12.04 -14.93
N GLN A 47 -7.42 -12.94 -14.05
CA GLN A 47 -6.86 -12.57 -12.75
C GLN A 47 -5.62 -13.39 -12.42
N LEU A 48 -4.60 -12.70 -11.89
CA LEU A 48 -3.38 -13.33 -11.39
C LEU A 48 -3.67 -14.34 -10.27
N ALA A 49 -4.80 -14.22 -9.57
CA ALA A 49 -5.27 -15.19 -8.58
C ALA A 49 -5.37 -16.63 -9.14
N ASP A 50 -5.63 -16.79 -10.44
CA ASP A 50 -5.71 -18.12 -11.07
C ASP A 50 -4.34 -18.78 -11.23
N ALA A 51 -3.25 -18.01 -11.15
CA ALA A 51 -1.88 -18.52 -11.18
C ALA A 51 -1.44 -19.08 -9.80
N PHE A 52 -2.23 -18.90 -8.75
CA PHE A 52 -1.91 -19.42 -7.42
C PHE A 52 -2.00 -20.95 -7.40
N GLN A 53 -0.93 -21.57 -6.91
CA GLN A 53 -0.82 -23.03 -6.82
C GLN A 53 -0.89 -23.51 -5.38
N PRO A 54 -1.44 -24.70 -5.10
CA PRO A 54 -1.37 -25.30 -3.76
C PRO A 54 0.08 -25.45 -3.30
N VAL A 55 0.36 -25.07 -2.05
CA VAL A 55 1.70 -25.18 -1.47
C VAL A 55 2.04 -26.66 -1.28
N GLN A 56 3.08 -27.13 -1.96
CA GLN A 56 3.54 -28.52 -1.85
C GLN A 56 4.26 -28.81 -0.53
N HIS A 57 4.87 -27.77 0.07
CA HIS A 57 5.55 -27.87 1.36
C HIS A 57 4.54 -28.13 2.48
N ARG A 58 4.45 -29.39 2.92
CA ARG A 58 3.52 -29.78 3.99
C ARG A 58 3.91 -29.19 5.35
N ASN A 59 5.21 -29.02 5.62
CA ASN A 59 5.74 -28.49 6.88
C ASN A 59 6.99 -27.63 6.65
N GLN A 60 7.17 -26.59 7.48
CA GLN A 60 8.40 -25.77 7.60
C GLN A 60 8.94 -25.24 6.27
N TRP A 61 8.18 -24.38 5.61
CA TRP A 61 8.63 -23.61 4.48
C TRP A 61 9.36 -22.34 4.98
N PRO A 62 10.70 -22.28 4.87
CA PRO A 62 11.46 -21.19 5.46
C PRO A 62 11.47 -19.95 4.57
N PHE A 63 11.36 -18.77 5.19
CA PHE A 63 11.55 -17.47 4.57
C PHE A 63 12.39 -16.57 5.47
N ASP A 64 13.14 -15.64 4.90
CA ASP A 64 13.89 -14.65 5.67
C ASP A 64 12.94 -13.65 6.32
N HIS A 65 12.00 -13.12 5.54
CA HIS A 65 11.02 -12.14 5.99
C HIS A 65 9.60 -12.66 5.74
N VAL A 66 8.75 -12.69 6.76
CA VAL A 66 7.32 -13.01 6.63
C VAL A 66 6.50 -11.80 7.06
N LEU A 67 5.64 -11.29 6.18
CA LEU A 67 4.74 -10.17 6.45
C LEU A 67 3.30 -10.67 6.32
N ILE A 68 2.45 -10.35 7.29
CA ILE A 68 1.09 -10.88 7.38
C ILE A 68 0.10 -9.74 7.45
N ASP A 69 -0.83 -9.70 6.50
CA ASP A 69 -2.05 -8.89 6.54
C ASP A 69 -3.01 -9.58 7.51
N VAL A 70 -3.06 -9.06 8.73
CA VAL A 70 -3.89 -9.60 9.80
C VAL A 70 -5.36 -9.25 9.55
N SER A 71 -5.65 -8.10 8.94
CA SER A 71 -7.00 -7.67 8.60
C SER A 71 -7.70 -8.64 7.64
N PHE A 72 -6.94 -9.21 6.69
CA PHE A 72 -7.46 -10.25 5.80
C PHE A 72 -8.02 -11.46 6.56
N PHE A 73 -7.34 -11.90 7.62
CA PHE A 73 -7.80 -13.03 8.44
C PHE A 73 -8.98 -12.67 9.33
N ALA A 74 -8.99 -11.46 9.90
CA ALA A 74 -10.13 -10.95 10.64
C ALA A 74 -11.39 -10.91 9.76
N ASN A 75 -11.25 -10.51 8.49
CA ASN A 75 -12.34 -10.56 7.52
C ASN A 75 -12.78 -11.99 7.19
N SER A 76 -11.82 -12.88 6.96
CA SER A 76 -12.09 -14.27 6.53
C SER A 76 -12.73 -15.11 7.64
N LEU A 77 -12.46 -14.81 8.91
CA LEU A 77 -12.96 -15.57 10.06
C LEU A 77 -14.11 -14.89 10.78
N GLY A 78 -14.40 -13.62 10.50
CA GLY A 78 -15.43 -12.86 11.20
C GLY A 78 -16.85 -13.42 11.07
N TYR A 79 -17.10 -14.37 10.18
CA TYR A 79 -18.39 -15.07 10.10
C TYR A 79 -18.60 -16.06 11.26
N LEU A 80 -17.52 -16.58 11.87
CA LEU A 80 -17.57 -17.58 12.94
C LEU A 80 -18.08 -17.01 14.27
N THR A 81 -18.07 -15.69 14.42
CA THR A 81 -18.45 -14.99 15.66
C THR A 81 -19.66 -14.09 15.47
N ARG A 82 -20.41 -14.25 14.37
CA ARG A 82 -21.56 -13.38 14.05
C ARG A 82 -22.69 -13.44 15.06
N ASP A 83 -22.83 -14.57 15.74
CA ASP A 83 -23.91 -14.79 16.72
C ASP A 83 -23.56 -14.21 18.10
N LEU A 84 -22.30 -13.79 18.31
CA LEU A 84 -21.84 -13.13 19.53
C LEU A 84 -21.96 -11.62 19.41
N VAL A 85 -22.04 -10.90 20.54
CA VAL A 85 -22.19 -9.44 20.56
C VAL A 85 -21.19 -8.82 21.55
N GLY A 86 -20.77 -7.58 21.27
CA GLY A 86 -19.92 -6.79 22.16
C GLY A 86 -18.55 -7.44 22.45
N HIS A 87 -18.07 -7.27 23.67
CA HIS A 87 -16.73 -7.71 24.08
C HIS A 87 -16.51 -9.22 23.96
N GLU A 88 -17.56 -10.04 24.16
CA GLU A 88 -17.48 -11.50 23.98
C GLU A 88 -17.17 -11.86 22.52
N ARG A 89 -17.83 -11.19 21.57
CA ARG A 89 -17.55 -11.32 20.14
C ARG A 89 -16.11 -10.94 19.83
N ASP A 90 -15.64 -9.83 20.40
CA ASP A 90 -14.28 -9.34 20.17
C ASP A 90 -13.26 -10.38 20.64
N CYS A 91 -13.38 -10.86 21.87
CA CYS A 91 -12.51 -11.87 22.47
C CYS A 91 -12.46 -13.17 21.66
N GLU A 92 -13.61 -13.73 21.27
CA GLU A 92 -13.65 -14.96 20.48
C GLU A 92 -13.12 -14.73 19.05
N THR A 93 -13.34 -13.54 18.47
CA THR A 93 -12.75 -13.21 17.16
C THR A 93 -11.23 -13.17 17.25
N VAL A 94 -10.69 -12.49 18.25
CA VAL A 94 -9.25 -12.40 18.53
C VAL A 94 -8.64 -13.79 18.72
N LYS A 95 -9.29 -14.65 19.52
CA LYS A 95 -8.86 -16.03 19.75
C LYS A 95 -8.82 -16.84 18.46
N ASN A 96 -9.83 -16.73 17.60
CA ASN A 96 -9.89 -17.44 16.32
C ASN A 96 -8.81 -16.96 15.35
N VAL A 97 -8.63 -15.65 15.21
CA VAL A 97 -7.57 -15.07 14.35
C VAL A 97 -6.19 -15.46 14.86
N HIS A 98 -5.92 -15.28 16.16
CA HIS A 98 -4.65 -15.68 16.78
C HIS A 98 -4.36 -17.17 16.58
N ARG A 99 -5.37 -18.04 16.76
CA ARG A 99 -5.24 -19.47 16.51
C ARG A 99 -4.89 -19.75 15.05
N GLN A 100 -5.54 -19.09 14.08
CA GLN A 100 -5.24 -19.28 12.66
C GLN A 100 -3.80 -18.88 12.33
N LEU A 101 -3.36 -17.72 12.83
CA LEU A 101 -2.01 -17.22 12.65
C LEU A 101 -0.97 -18.18 13.23
N GLN A 102 -1.11 -18.56 14.50
CA GLN A 102 -0.12 -19.40 15.18
C GLN A 102 -0.14 -20.85 14.69
N THR A 103 -1.33 -21.45 14.55
CA THR A 103 -1.45 -22.90 14.32
C THR A 103 -1.48 -23.31 12.86
N VAL A 104 -1.87 -22.42 11.95
CA VAL A 104 -1.97 -22.74 10.52
C VAL A 104 -0.86 -22.05 9.73
N ILE A 105 -0.68 -20.74 9.93
CA ILE A 105 0.30 -19.96 9.16
C ILE A 105 1.71 -20.19 9.69
N LEU A 106 2.00 -19.79 10.94
CA LEU A 106 3.36 -19.77 11.49
C LEU A 106 3.93 -21.15 11.82
N ARG A 107 3.09 -22.19 11.92
CA ARG A 107 3.59 -23.59 11.96
C ARG A 107 4.13 -24.05 10.61
N ARG A 108 3.63 -23.50 9.51
CA ARG A 108 4.02 -23.89 8.14
C ARG A 108 5.06 -22.95 7.57
N LEU A 109 4.92 -21.64 7.78
CA LEU A 109 5.85 -20.61 7.32
C LEU A 109 6.79 -20.24 8.45
N GLN A 110 8.10 -20.43 8.26
CA GLN A 110 9.10 -20.16 9.30
C GLN A 110 9.89 -18.89 8.98
N PRO A 111 9.66 -17.76 9.69
CA PRO A 111 10.46 -16.55 9.54
C PRO A 111 11.85 -16.74 10.17
N ARG A 112 12.92 -16.52 9.40
CA ARG A 112 14.31 -16.64 9.88
C ARG A 112 14.85 -15.32 10.43
N LYS A 113 14.58 -14.21 9.72
CA LYS A 113 15.12 -12.88 10.04
C LYS A 113 14.05 -11.97 10.64
N SER A 114 12.90 -11.86 9.99
CA SER A 114 11.83 -10.96 10.45
C SER A 114 10.42 -11.52 10.33
N LEU A 115 9.56 -11.14 11.26
CA LEU A 115 8.12 -11.36 11.19
C LEU A 115 7.35 -10.05 11.38
N ALA A 116 6.46 -9.67 10.45
CA ALA A 116 5.62 -8.50 10.60
C ALA A 116 4.14 -8.87 10.62
N PHE A 117 3.41 -8.39 11.61
CA PHE A 117 1.95 -8.40 11.68
C PHE A 117 1.44 -7.00 11.39
N LEU A 118 0.61 -6.86 10.35
CA LEU A 118 0.12 -5.56 9.92
C LEU A 118 -1.40 -5.57 9.94
N LEU A 119 -1.98 -4.68 10.74
CA LEU A 119 -3.41 -4.40 10.78
C LEU A 119 -3.71 -3.13 9.96
N ASP A 120 -4.92 -3.04 9.42
CA ASP A 120 -5.37 -1.80 8.80
C ASP A 120 -5.52 -0.71 9.85
N GLY A 121 -4.89 0.43 9.59
CA GLY A 121 -5.14 1.66 10.31
C GLY A 121 -6.25 2.45 9.66
N SER A 122 -6.08 3.77 9.65
CA SER A 122 -6.99 4.70 9.00
C SER A 122 -6.99 4.54 7.48
N GLU A 123 -8.18 4.48 6.92
CA GLU A 123 -8.39 4.49 5.47
C GLU A 123 -8.26 5.93 4.94
N PRO A 124 -7.85 6.12 3.67
CA PRO A 124 -7.87 7.43 3.04
C PRO A 124 -9.30 7.98 2.90
N LEU A 125 -9.42 9.30 2.82
CA LEU A 125 -10.69 10.01 2.94
C LEU A 125 -11.74 9.58 1.91
N TRP A 126 -11.34 9.36 0.65
CA TRP A 126 -12.27 8.89 -0.40
C TRP A 126 -12.90 7.52 -0.08
N MET A 127 -12.20 6.64 0.63
CA MET A 127 -12.74 5.33 1.03
C MET A 127 -13.78 5.48 2.14
N LEU A 128 -13.52 6.36 3.10
CA LEU A 128 -14.47 6.66 4.17
C LEU A 128 -15.73 7.33 3.61
N GLU A 129 -15.56 8.27 2.70
CA GLU A 129 -16.67 8.89 1.99
C GLU A 129 -17.50 7.85 1.22
N HIS A 130 -16.85 6.92 0.50
CA HIS A 130 -17.56 5.85 -0.23
C HIS A 130 -18.37 4.99 0.73
N ARG A 131 -17.74 4.53 1.82
CA ARG A 131 -18.39 3.71 2.83
C ARG A 131 -19.58 4.41 3.47
N ARG A 132 -19.46 5.71 3.71
CA ARG A 132 -20.49 6.52 4.33
C ARG A 132 -21.69 6.72 3.41
N LEU A 133 -21.44 7.08 2.15
CA LEU A 133 -22.50 7.34 1.17
C LEU A 133 -23.14 6.06 0.65
N PHE A 134 -22.37 4.98 0.57
CA PHE A 134 -22.75 3.71 -0.05
C PHE A 134 -22.35 2.51 0.85
N PRO A 135 -22.93 2.38 2.06
CA PRO A 135 -22.52 1.36 3.04
C PRO A 135 -22.66 -0.07 2.51
N GLY A 136 -23.69 -0.33 1.70
CA GLY A 136 -23.98 -1.65 1.15
C GLY A 136 -24.26 -2.71 2.23
N ARG A 137 -24.41 -3.97 1.81
CA ARG A 137 -24.79 -5.08 2.71
C ARG A 137 -23.68 -5.55 3.67
N ARG A 138 -22.43 -5.18 3.40
CA ARG A 138 -21.25 -5.64 4.17
C ARG A 138 -20.67 -4.56 5.09
N TYR A 139 -21.36 -3.43 5.23
CA TYR A 139 -20.94 -2.29 6.03
C TYR A 139 -20.48 -2.69 7.44
N ASP A 140 -21.34 -3.36 8.21
CA ASP A 140 -21.04 -3.71 9.60
C ASP A 140 -19.79 -4.58 9.72
N SER A 141 -19.64 -5.55 8.81
CA SER A 141 -18.44 -6.40 8.77
C SER A 141 -17.17 -5.65 8.37
N ARG A 142 -17.26 -4.55 7.61
CA ARG A 142 -16.11 -3.69 7.27
C ARG A 142 -15.74 -2.79 8.44
N VAL A 143 -16.73 -2.14 9.06
CA VAL A 143 -16.47 -1.26 10.21
C VAL A 143 -15.92 -2.07 11.39
N TYR A 144 -16.50 -3.25 11.66
CA TYR A 144 -16.07 -4.14 12.74
C TYR A 144 -14.59 -4.58 12.66
N ARG A 145 -13.97 -4.57 11.48
CA ARG A 145 -12.55 -4.93 11.32
C ARG A 145 -11.62 -3.73 11.09
N SER A 146 -12.18 -2.53 10.99
CA SER A 146 -11.41 -1.31 10.80
C SER A 146 -10.90 -0.76 12.13
N CYS A 147 -9.98 0.18 12.11
CA CYS A 147 -9.52 0.91 13.29
C CYS A 147 -10.63 1.70 14.03
N ALA A 148 -11.85 1.76 13.49
CA ALA A 148 -13.01 2.34 14.18
C ALA A 148 -13.66 1.39 15.22
N SER A 149 -13.26 0.12 15.29
CA SER A 149 -13.82 -0.86 16.24
C SER A 149 -12.81 -1.29 17.32
N PRO A 150 -13.26 -1.78 18.49
CA PRO A 150 -12.33 -2.21 19.55
C PRO A 150 -11.54 -3.49 19.20
N MET A 151 -12.11 -4.37 18.37
CA MET A 151 -11.55 -5.70 18.09
C MET A 151 -10.09 -5.67 17.58
N PRO A 152 -9.70 -4.83 16.59
CA PRO A 152 -8.30 -4.75 16.14
C PRO A 152 -7.30 -4.32 17.21
N TYR A 153 -7.72 -3.51 18.19
CA TYR A 153 -6.86 -3.08 19.29
C TYR A 153 -6.60 -4.24 20.26
N LEU A 154 -7.64 -5.00 20.61
CA LEU A 154 -7.51 -6.23 21.40
C LEU A 154 -6.66 -7.28 20.67
N LEU A 155 -6.79 -7.36 19.35
CA LEU A 155 -5.98 -8.26 18.52
C LEU A 155 -4.50 -7.84 18.53
N GLU A 156 -4.20 -6.54 18.38
CA GLU A 156 -2.84 -6.01 18.50
C GLU A 156 -2.24 -6.34 19.86
N GLU A 157 -2.96 -6.07 20.96
CA GLU A 157 -2.50 -6.38 22.32
C GLU A 157 -2.19 -7.87 22.47
N LYS A 158 -3.09 -8.74 21.98
CA LYS A 158 -2.88 -10.18 22.00
C LYS A 158 -1.63 -10.60 21.23
N LEU A 159 -1.40 -10.02 20.05
CA LEU A 159 -0.22 -10.29 19.23
C LEU A 159 1.06 -9.79 19.89
N ARG A 160 1.04 -8.63 20.55
CA ARG A 160 2.19 -8.11 21.31
C ARG A 160 2.62 -9.05 22.44
N GLY A 161 1.65 -9.68 23.09
CA GLY A 161 1.92 -10.68 24.13
C GLY A 161 2.52 -11.97 23.59
N THR A 162 2.15 -12.43 22.39
CA THR A 162 2.47 -13.79 21.92
C THR A 162 3.46 -13.88 20.77
N ALA A 163 3.72 -12.79 20.03
CA ALA A 163 4.54 -12.84 18.82
C ALA A 163 6.00 -13.27 19.09
N MET A 164 6.53 -12.97 20.28
CA MET A 164 7.89 -13.34 20.67
C MET A 164 7.99 -14.75 21.28
N GLU A 165 6.86 -15.39 21.59
CA GLU A 165 6.78 -16.70 22.25
C GLU A 165 6.89 -17.88 21.27
N GLN A 166 7.25 -17.61 20.01
CA GLN A 166 7.48 -18.66 19.04
C GLN A 166 8.59 -19.60 19.47
N ARG A 167 8.47 -20.89 19.13
CA ARG A 167 9.49 -21.90 19.42
C ARG A 167 10.87 -21.52 18.85
N THR A 168 10.88 -20.93 17.66
CA THR A 168 12.07 -20.39 17.01
C THR A 168 11.75 -18.96 16.56
N PRO A 169 11.90 -17.97 17.45
CA PRO A 169 11.54 -16.61 17.09
C PRO A 169 12.61 -16.00 16.15
N PRO A 170 12.19 -15.14 15.20
CA PRO A 170 13.11 -14.43 14.31
C PRO A 170 14.01 -13.44 15.07
N SER A 171 14.99 -12.84 14.40
CA SER A 171 15.81 -11.76 15.00
C SER A 171 15.04 -10.47 15.25
N GLU A 172 14.01 -10.19 14.45
CA GLU A 172 13.16 -9.02 14.62
C GLU A 172 11.70 -9.36 14.39
N ALA A 173 10.82 -8.60 15.03
CA ALA A 173 9.40 -8.69 14.82
C ALA A 173 8.74 -7.32 14.87
N VAL A 174 7.79 -7.07 13.96
CA VAL A 174 7.07 -5.81 13.84
C VAL A 174 5.58 -6.06 14.01
N ILE A 175 4.92 -5.22 14.80
CA ILE A 175 3.46 -5.17 14.89
C ILE A 175 3.04 -3.75 14.54
N SER A 176 2.37 -3.57 13.40
CA SER A 176 1.80 -2.29 12.98
C SER A 176 0.30 -2.32 13.24
N GLY A 177 -0.11 -1.68 14.33
CA GLY A 177 -1.48 -1.68 14.83
C GLY A 177 -2.47 -0.83 14.06
N PRO A 178 -3.76 -0.88 14.45
CA PRO A 178 -4.81 0.01 13.96
C PRO A 178 -4.58 1.50 14.28
N ALA A 179 -3.81 1.83 15.32
CA ALA A 179 -3.45 3.22 15.63
C ALA A 179 -2.40 3.79 14.67
N THR A 180 -1.63 2.93 13.98
CA THR A 180 -0.69 3.35 12.94
C THR A 180 -1.48 3.62 11.65
N PRO A 181 -1.41 4.82 11.05
CA PRO A 181 -2.25 5.17 9.90
C PRO A 181 -1.95 4.34 8.65
N GLY A 182 -2.95 4.19 7.78
CA GLY A 182 -2.85 3.52 6.47
C GLY A 182 -3.23 2.04 6.45
N LEU A 183 -3.44 1.52 5.24
CA LEU A 183 -3.81 0.12 4.99
C LEU A 183 -2.62 -0.82 5.18
N ALA A 184 -2.88 -2.08 5.52
CA ALA A 184 -1.87 -3.12 5.75
C ALA A 184 -0.91 -3.28 4.55
N GLU A 185 -1.43 -3.25 3.33
CA GLU A 185 -0.66 -3.31 2.08
C GLU A 185 0.36 -2.16 1.97
N GLY A 186 -0.08 -0.93 2.25
CA GLY A 186 0.81 0.24 2.25
C GLY A 186 1.89 0.12 3.32
N LYS A 187 1.54 -0.40 4.51
CA LYS A 187 2.49 -0.67 5.59
C LYS A 187 3.46 -1.79 5.24
N MET A 188 3.03 -2.82 4.51
CA MET A 188 3.91 -3.88 4.01
C MET A 188 4.95 -3.30 3.06
N SER A 189 4.51 -2.50 2.10
CA SER A 189 5.41 -1.84 1.16
C SER A 189 6.39 -0.90 1.87
N ALA A 190 5.90 -0.11 2.81
CA ALA A 190 6.72 0.77 3.63
C ALA A 190 7.78 -0.02 4.44
N TYR A 191 7.39 -1.13 5.06
CA TYR A 191 8.32 -1.97 5.83
C TYR A 191 9.37 -2.65 4.94
N LEU A 192 9.01 -3.13 3.75
CA LEU A 192 9.98 -3.68 2.81
C LEU A 192 10.97 -2.61 2.34
N LEU A 193 10.50 -1.38 2.07
CA LEU A 193 11.39 -0.27 1.74
C LEU A 193 12.32 0.09 2.92
N ASP A 194 11.84 0.01 4.16
CA ASP A 194 12.68 0.17 5.36
C ASP A 194 13.74 -0.93 5.47
N LEU A 195 13.37 -2.20 5.23
CA LEU A 195 14.34 -3.30 5.16
C LEU A 195 15.39 -3.05 4.07
N ALA A 196 14.98 -2.53 2.91
CA ALA A 196 15.87 -2.19 1.82
C ALA A 196 16.88 -1.08 2.17
N THR A 197 16.60 -0.24 3.19
CA THR A 197 17.59 0.74 3.68
C THR A 197 18.87 0.07 4.19
N ARG A 198 18.74 -1.14 4.74
CA ARG A 198 19.86 -1.92 5.28
C ARG A 198 20.72 -2.56 4.17
N ILE A 199 20.22 -2.61 2.93
CA ILE A 199 21.03 -3.01 1.76
C ILE A 199 22.00 -1.89 1.38
N LEU A 200 21.53 -0.63 1.37
CA LEU A 200 22.34 0.55 1.05
C LEU A 200 23.30 0.93 2.18
N ARG A 201 22.82 0.85 3.42
CA ARG A 201 23.60 1.16 4.62
C ARG A 201 23.51 -0.02 5.57
N PRO A 202 24.33 -1.07 5.36
CA PRO A 202 24.45 -2.16 6.33
C PRO A 202 24.81 -1.58 7.70
N PRO A 203 24.18 -2.05 8.79
CA PRO A 203 24.50 -1.58 10.13
C PRO A 203 25.99 -1.84 10.42
N THR A 204 26.77 -0.77 10.64
CA THR A 204 28.22 -0.88 10.77
C THR A 204 28.68 -1.34 12.15
N PHE A 205 28.08 -0.87 13.26
CA PHE A 205 28.40 -1.35 14.62
C PHE A 205 27.32 -0.92 15.65
N PRO A 206 27.01 -1.71 16.71
CA PRO A 206 27.42 -3.10 16.96
C PRO A 206 26.45 -4.11 16.30
N PRO A 207 26.93 -5.34 16.00
CA PRO A 207 26.37 -6.26 14.99
C PRO A 207 25.10 -7.04 15.42
N LEU A 208 24.28 -6.52 16.33
CA LEU A 208 23.24 -7.32 17.01
C LEU A 208 21.86 -6.63 17.15
N LEU A 209 21.62 -5.52 16.45
CA LEU A 209 20.35 -4.79 16.58
C LEU A 209 19.42 -4.91 15.38
N ASP A 210 19.91 -5.28 14.21
CA ASP A 210 19.06 -5.38 13.03
C ASP A 210 19.46 -6.62 12.24
N ALA A 211 18.47 -7.37 11.75
CA ALA A 211 18.75 -8.50 10.88
C ALA A 211 19.49 -8.02 9.63
N THR A 212 20.55 -8.73 9.23
CA THR A 212 21.26 -8.42 7.98
C THR A 212 20.31 -8.65 6.80
N VAL A 213 20.04 -7.61 6.02
CA VAL A 213 19.15 -7.69 4.85
C VAL A 213 19.97 -7.69 3.58
N THR A 214 19.67 -8.62 2.68
CA THR A 214 20.25 -8.66 1.33
C THR A 214 19.17 -8.64 0.26
N ALA A 215 19.51 -8.22 -0.96
CA ALA A 215 18.57 -8.27 -2.09
C ALA A 215 18.10 -9.70 -2.46
N LYS A 216 18.81 -10.73 -1.98
CA LYS A 216 18.50 -12.16 -2.21
C LYS A 216 17.55 -12.74 -1.17
N ASP A 217 17.26 -11.99 -0.11
CA ASP A 217 16.43 -12.47 0.98
C ASP A 217 15.04 -12.89 0.46
N THR A 218 14.58 -14.02 0.99
CA THR A 218 13.28 -14.61 0.67
C THR A 218 12.19 -13.89 1.46
N VAL A 219 11.23 -13.28 0.75
CA VAL A 219 10.12 -12.54 1.34
C VAL A 219 8.81 -13.29 1.10
N CYS A 220 8.02 -13.49 2.15
CA CYS A 220 6.68 -14.07 2.08
C CYS A 220 5.63 -13.06 2.52
N LEU A 221 4.70 -12.74 1.63
CA LEU A 221 3.55 -11.88 1.90
C LEU A 221 2.33 -12.76 2.11
N VAL A 222 1.68 -12.66 3.27
CA VAL A 222 0.54 -13.50 3.62
C VAL A 222 -0.72 -12.66 3.72
N GLY A 223 -1.74 -12.98 2.94
CA GLY A 223 -3.00 -12.24 2.92
C GLY A 223 -3.89 -12.60 1.74
N GLY A 224 -4.57 -11.60 1.17
CA GLY A 224 -5.37 -11.79 -0.04
C GLY A 224 -4.52 -11.99 -1.30
N PRO A 225 -5.09 -12.58 -2.36
CA PRO A 225 -4.38 -12.81 -3.62
C PRO A 225 -3.87 -11.53 -4.31
N GLU A 226 -4.48 -10.39 -4.02
CA GLU A 226 -4.10 -9.05 -4.49
C GLU A 226 -2.68 -8.63 -4.08
N LEU A 227 -2.15 -9.18 -2.97
CA LEU A 227 -0.76 -8.95 -2.54
C LEU A 227 0.28 -9.38 -3.58
N ALA A 228 -0.10 -10.22 -4.55
CA ALA A 228 0.77 -10.55 -5.67
C ALA A 228 1.15 -9.30 -6.50
N TRP A 229 0.28 -8.29 -6.59
CA TRP A 229 0.61 -7.02 -7.26
C TRP A 229 1.52 -6.13 -6.43
N LEU A 230 1.43 -6.19 -5.11
CA LEU A 230 2.44 -5.61 -4.22
C LEU A 230 3.80 -6.27 -4.50
N ALA A 231 3.85 -7.61 -4.56
CA ALA A 231 5.07 -8.34 -4.90
C ALA A 231 5.64 -7.92 -6.27
N VAL A 232 4.79 -7.72 -7.28
CA VAL A 232 5.22 -7.20 -8.59
C VAL A 232 5.80 -5.80 -8.44
N GLY A 233 5.12 -4.87 -7.75
CA GLY A 233 5.56 -3.48 -7.59
C GLY A 233 6.77 -3.26 -6.68
N MET A 234 7.07 -4.21 -5.79
CA MET A 234 8.10 -4.07 -4.76
C MET A 234 9.53 -4.28 -5.28
N THR A 235 10.11 -3.22 -5.81
CA THR A 235 11.54 -3.14 -6.12
C THR A 235 12.29 -2.60 -4.89
N PRO A 236 13.38 -3.23 -4.40
CA PRO A 236 14.36 -4.01 -5.17
C PRO A 236 14.22 -5.54 -5.07
N PHE A 237 13.43 -6.06 -4.12
CA PHE A 237 13.41 -7.51 -3.84
C PHE A 237 12.89 -8.31 -5.03
N ARG A 238 13.49 -9.48 -5.26
CA ARG A 238 13.13 -10.37 -6.38
C ARG A 238 12.57 -11.71 -5.94
N ASN A 239 12.93 -12.16 -4.73
CA ASN A 239 12.48 -13.44 -4.19
C ASN A 239 11.26 -13.24 -3.28
N ILE A 240 10.18 -12.71 -3.86
CA ILE A 240 8.94 -12.44 -3.14
C ILE A 240 7.90 -13.50 -3.50
N THR A 241 7.27 -14.09 -2.49
CA THR A 241 6.17 -15.05 -2.65
C THR A 241 4.93 -14.55 -1.93
N SER A 242 3.82 -14.46 -2.63
CA SER A 242 2.52 -14.17 -2.02
C SER A 242 1.82 -15.48 -1.66
N VAL A 243 1.26 -15.54 -0.47
CA VAL A 243 0.57 -16.71 0.09
C VAL A 243 -0.80 -16.29 0.54
N THR A 244 -1.82 -17.03 0.12
CA THR A 244 -3.19 -16.84 0.57
C THR A 244 -3.71 -18.13 1.17
N LEU A 245 -4.66 -17.99 2.10
CA LEU A 245 -5.35 -19.10 2.71
C LEU A 245 -6.76 -19.18 2.10
N GLN A 246 -6.99 -20.20 1.27
CA GLN A 246 -8.28 -20.44 0.65
C GLN A 246 -8.84 -21.77 1.16
N GLN A 247 -10.00 -21.74 1.82
CA GLN A 247 -10.67 -22.96 2.33
C GLN A 247 -9.79 -23.84 3.24
N GLY A 248 -8.89 -23.23 4.01
CA GLY A 248 -7.97 -23.95 4.91
C GLY A 248 -6.69 -24.48 4.23
N GLU A 249 -6.58 -24.36 2.91
CA GLU A 249 -5.38 -24.70 2.14
C GLU A 249 -4.56 -23.45 1.83
N LEU A 250 -3.23 -23.58 1.97
CA LEU A 250 -2.32 -22.52 1.54
C LEU A 250 -2.10 -22.64 0.04
N LYS A 251 -2.30 -21.53 -0.65
CA LYS A 251 -1.92 -21.36 -2.04
C LYS A 251 -0.88 -20.25 -2.15
N SER A 252 0.04 -20.37 -3.09
CA SER A 252 1.11 -19.40 -3.29
C SER A 252 1.24 -18.99 -4.76
N CYS A 253 1.72 -17.78 -4.96
CA CYS A 253 2.21 -17.28 -6.23
C CYS A 253 3.47 -16.45 -5.98
N SER A 254 4.59 -16.93 -6.50
CA SER A 254 5.86 -16.21 -6.49
C SER A 254 5.87 -15.08 -7.52
N LEU A 255 6.77 -14.10 -7.33
CA LEU A 255 7.04 -13.07 -8.34
C LEU A 255 7.41 -13.73 -9.67
N GLN A 256 8.23 -14.79 -9.63
CA GLN A 256 8.61 -15.53 -10.83
C GLN A 256 7.39 -16.12 -11.54
N GLU A 257 6.47 -16.77 -10.83
CA GLU A 257 5.23 -17.30 -11.41
C GLU A 257 4.34 -16.19 -11.96
N SER A 258 4.26 -15.05 -11.27
CA SER A 258 3.53 -13.87 -11.75
C SER A 258 4.12 -13.37 -13.08
N MET A 259 5.45 -13.30 -13.18
CA MET A 259 6.13 -12.92 -14.41
C MET A 259 5.98 -13.98 -15.52
N VAL A 260 5.92 -15.27 -15.19
CA VAL A 260 5.62 -16.35 -16.15
C VAL A 260 4.19 -16.22 -16.67
N TRP A 261 3.22 -15.97 -15.79
CA TRP A 261 1.82 -15.74 -16.18
C TRP A 261 1.69 -14.54 -17.12
N MET A 262 2.48 -13.47 -16.90
CA MET A 262 2.61 -12.30 -17.78
C MET A 262 3.50 -12.53 -19.02
N ARG A 263 4.17 -13.67 -19.15
CA ARG A 263 5.15 -14.00 -20.21
C ARG A 263 6.36 -13.04 -20.25
N LEU A 264 6.76 -12.52 -19.10
CA LEU A 264 7.87 -11.58 -18.90
C LEU A 264 8.98 -12.15 -18.00
N ASP A 265 8.95 -13.45 -17.69
CA ASP A 265 9.92 -14.12 -16.82
C ASP A 265 11.36 -14.08 -17.37
N HIS A 266 11.53 -13.94 -18.68
CA HIS A 266 12.83 -13.75 -19.32
C HIS A 266 13.57 -12.50 -18.80
N LEU A 267 12.84 -11.42 -18.47
CA LEU A 267 13.45 -10.21 -17.88
C LEU A 267 13.99 -10.48 -16.49
N LEU A 268 13.25 -11.27 -15.69
CA LEU A 268 13.65 -11.63 -14.33
C LEU A 268 14.88 -12.56 -14.34
N LYS A 269 14.91 -13.53 -15.25
CA LYS A 269 16.01 -14.51 -15.41
C LYS A 269 17.29 -13.87 -15.95
N ALA A 270 17.16 -12.92 -16.86
CA ALA A 270 18.32 -12.28 -17.49
C ALA A 270 18.92 -11.19 -16.59
N ALA A 271 18.10 -10.51 -15.77
CA ALA A 271 18.58 -9.44 -14.90
C ALA A 271 19.52 -9.99 -13.82
N PRO A 272 20.74 -9.44 -13.66
CA PRO A 272 21.68 -9.88 -12.64
C PRO A 272 21.13 -9.54 -11.25
N GLU A 273 21.27 -10.45 -10.28
CA GLU A 273 20.74 -10.24 -8.92
C GLU A 273 21.43 -9.10 -8.16
N GLN A 274 22.71 -8.86 -8.46
CA GLN A 274 23.53 -7.79 -7.91
C GLN A 274 24.45 -7.25 -9.00
N VAL A 275 24.64 -5.93 -9.02
CA VAL A 275 25.60 -5.27 -9.91
C VAL A 275 26.83 -4.93 -9.08
N ASN A 276 27.91 -5.69 -9.27
CA ASN A 276 29.21 -5.37 -8.71
C ASN A 276 30.07 -4.76 -9.83
N GLY A 277 30.50 -3.51 -9.66
CA GLY A 277 31.37 -2.80 -10.62
C GLY A 277 30.65 -2.09 -11.79
N ASP A 278 31.44 -1.58 -12.74
CA ASP A 278 31.01 -0.77 -13.91
C ASP A 278 30.27 -1.59 -15.00
N GLY A 279 29.56 -2.66 -14.63
CA GLY A 279 28.83 -3.55 -15.54
C GLY A 279 27.60 -2.90 -16.17
N GLY A 280 27.78 -1.92 -17.04
CA GLY A 280 26.71 -1.06 -17.57
C GLY A 280 25.52 -1.81 -18.17
N ALA A 281 25.75 -2.91 -18.91
CA ALA A 281 24.68 -3.72 -19.48
C ALA A 281 23.87 -4.48 -18.41
N ALA A 282 24.55 -5.03 -17.41
CA ALA A 282 23.95 -5.70 -16.26
C ALA A 282 23.08 -4.72 -15.45
N LEU A 283 23.58 -3.51 -15.23
CA LEU A 283 22.88 -2.44 -14.55
C LEU A 283 21.66 -1.94 -15.33
N ALA A 284 21.81 -1.75 -16.65
CA ALA A 284 20.71 -1.34 -17.52
C ALA A 284 19.56 -2.35 -17.47
N LEU A 285 19.86 -3.65 -17.43
CA LEU A 285 18.83 -4.69 -17.35
C LEU A 285 18.12 -4.75 -15.98
N GLN A 286 18.85 -4.51 -14.88
CA GLN A 286 18.24 -4.37 -13.56
C GLN A 286 17.31 -3.13 -13.50
N ARG A 287 17.76 -2.00 -14.03
CA ARG A 287 16.95 -0.77 -14.17
C ARG A 287 15.69 -1.03 -14.98
N ARG A 288 15.83 -1.73 -16.11
CA ARG A 288 14.71 -2.15 -16.98
C ARG A 288 13.71 -3.03 -16.23
N LEU A 289 14.18 -4.03 -15.48
CA LEU A 289 13.30 -4.91 -14.71
C LEU A 289 12.49 -4.11 -13.66
N ALA A 290 13.13 -3.21 -12.92
CA ALA A 290 12.46 -2.36 -11.94
C ALA A 290 11.43 -1.43 -12.59
N ALA A 291 11.80 -0.83 -13.72
CA ALA A 291 10.93 0.00 -14.54
C ALA A 291 9.68 -0.78 -15.01
N VAL A 292 9.87 -1.94 -15.64
CA VAL A 292 8.75 -2.78 -16.13
C VAL A 292 7.83 -3.20 -14.98
N ARG A 293 8.39 -3.63 -13.86
CA ARG A 293 7.60 -4.00 -12.66
C ARG A 293 6.74 -2.86 -12.14
N THR A 294 7.27 -1.64 -12.16
CA THR A 294 6.53 -0.42 -11.74
C THR A 294 5.35 -0.13 -12.68
N ASP A 295 5.58 -0.27 -13.99
CA ASP A 295 4.58 -0.01 -15.02
C ASP A 295 3.45 -1.05 -14.98
N LEU A 296 3.79 -2.34 -14.81
CA LEU A 296 2.84 -3.45 -14.76
C LEU A 296 1.75 -3.27 -13.69
N VAL A 297 2.11 -2.74 -12.51
CA VAL A 297 1.14 -2.45 -11.45
C VAL A 297 0.11 -1.43 -11.94
N LEU A 298 0.54 -0.34 -12.57
CA LEU A 298 -0.39 0.66 -13.12
C LEU A 298 -1.32 0.05 -14.16
N LEU A 299 -0.77 -0.74 -15.10
CA LEU A 299 -1.56 -1.38 -16.15
C LEU A 299 -2.64 -2.31 -15.58
N TYR A 300 -2.29 -3.08 -14.55
CA TYR A 300 -3.26 -3.94 -13.88
C TYR A 300 -4.35 -3.14 -13.19
N LEU A 301 -3.98 -2.09 -12.45
CA LEU A 301 -4.93 -1.22 -11.75
C LEU A 301 -5.91 -0.57 -12.73
N LEU A 302 -5.44 -0.12 -13.90
CA LEU A 302 -6.31 0.42 -14.95
C LEU A 302 -7.30 -0.63 -15.47
N ALA A 303 -6.85 -1.87 -15.69
CA ALA A 303 -7.67 -2.91 -16.31
C ALA A 303 -8.59 -3.66 -15.33
N ASN A 304 -8.24 -3.74 -14.04
CA ASN A 304 -8.95 -4.59 -13.06
C ASN A 304 -9.36 -3.86 -11.77
N GLY A 305 -8.78 -2.69 -11.50
CA GLY A 305 -8.97 -1.99 -10.22
C GLY A 305 -8.20 -2.63 -9.06
N HIS A 306 -8.62 -2.33 -7.83
CA HIS A 306 -8.01 -2.87 -6.62
C HIS A 306 -9.03 -2.97 -5.48
N PRO A 307 -9.31 -4.19 -4.95
CA PRO A 307 -10.41 -4.41 -4.01
C PRO A 307 -10.21 -3.69 -2.67
N THR A 308 -8.97 -3.66 -2.15
CA THR A 308 -8.66 -3.11 -0.83
C THR A 308 -8.85 -1.59 -0.76
N THR A 309 -8.44 -0.87 -1.81
CA THR A 309 -8.59 0.59 -1.88
C THR A 309 -9.96 1.03 -2.42
N GLY A 310 -10.79 0.06 -2.82
CA GLY A 310 -12.07 0.31 -3.49
C GLY A 310 -11.93 0.88 -4.91
N LEU A 311 -10.73 0.84 -5.51
CA LEU A 311 -10.52 1.28 -6.89
C LEU A 311 -11.34 0.39 -7.83
N PRO A 312 -12.33 0.92 -8.56
CA PRO A 312 -13.07 0.15 -9.55
C PRO A 312 -12.20 -0.12 -10.79
N GLN A 313 -12.62 -1.08 -11.60
CA GLN A 313 -12.05 -1.26 -12.94
C GLN A 313 -12.19 0.03 -13.74
N VAL A 314 -11.06 0.63 -14.15
CA VAL A 314 -11.04 1.92 -14.84
C VAL A 314 -11.36 1.75 -16.32
N LEU A 315 -10.72 0.80 -17.00
CA LEU A 315 -10.88 0.56 -18.43
C LEU A 315 -11.87 -0.57 -18.72
N THR A 316 -12.65 -0.42 -19.78
CA THR A 316 -13.42 -1.55 -20.37
C THR A 316 -12.51 -2.55 -21.06
N THR A 317 -11.33 -2.11 -21.52
CA THR A 317 -10.33 -2.93 -22.19
C THR A 317 -9.77 -4.00 -21.23
N PRO A 318 -9.73 -5.28 -21.64
CA PRO A 318 -9.18 -6.33 -20.80
C PRO A 318 -7.66 -6.16 -20.63
N PHE A 319 -7.14 -6.67 -19.51
CA PHE A 319 -5.72 -6.55 -19.17
C PHE A 319 -4.79 -7.12 -20.25
N ALA A 320 -5.23 -8.14 -20.99
CA ALA A 320 -4.42 -8.74 -22.04
C ALA A 320 -4.07 -7.78 -23.17
N ASP A 321 -5.05 -7.03 -23.66
CA ASP A 321 -4.84 -6.07 -24.74
C ASP A 321 -3.98 -4.89 -24.27
N VAL A 322 -4.18 -4.46 -23.01
CA VAL A 322 -3.38 -3.40 -22.39
C VAL A 322 -1.91 -3.83 -22.25
N LEU A 323 -1.67 -5.06 -21.79
CA LEU A 323 -0.32 -5.60 -21.62
C LEU A 323 0.36 -5.85 -22.96
N ASP A 324 -0.34 -6.40 -23.96
CA ASP A 324 0.20 -6.61 -25.30
C ASP A 324 0.66 -5.28 -25.93
N ALA A 325 -0.19 -4.24 -25.87
CA ALA A 325 0.16 -2.91 -26.38
C ALA A 325 1.36 -2.29 -25.64
N TYR A 326 1.47 -2.51 -24.33
CA TYR A 326 2.61 -2.08 -23.54
C TYR A 326 3.89 -2.81 -23.94
N VAL A 327 3.85 -4.14 -24.06
CA VAL A 327 5.04 -4.95 -24.40
C VAL A 327 5.59 -4.57 -25.78
N ASP A 328 4.73 -4.30 -26.76
CA ASP A 328 5.19 -3.83 -28.07
C ASP A 328 5.84 -2.45 -27.99
N MET A 329 5.24 -1.52 -27.23
CA MET A 329 5.81 -0.19 -27.00
C MET A 329 7.15 -0.26 -26.24
N GLU A 330 7.25 -1.17 -25.27
CA GLU A 330 8.46 -1.38 -24.47
C GLU A 330 9.61 -1.91 -25.33
N LYS A 331 9.35 -2.88 -26.21
CA LYS A 331 10.34 -3.41 -27.16
C LYS A 331 10.84 -2.32 -28.10
N GLU A 332 9.94 -1.52 -28.66
CA GLU A 332 10.32 -0.43 -29.57
C GLU A 332 11.22 0.61 -28.91
N GLN A 333 10.90 1.01 -27.66
CA GLN A 333 11.73 1.96 -26.91
C GLN A 333 13.11 1.39 -26.57
N HIS A 334 13.22 0.07 -26.37
CA HIS A 334 14.52 -0.58 -26.12
C HIS A 334 15.32 -0.89 -27.38
N SER A 335 14.66 -1.07 -28.53
CA SER A 335 15.31 -1.29 -29.83
C SER A 335 15.74 0.00 -30.52
N ALA A 336 15.08 1.14 -30.23
CA ALA A 336 15.56 2.44 -30.66
C ALA A 336 16.93 2.72 -30.02
N ALA A 337 17.96 2.91 -30.85
CA ALA A 337 19.32 3.20 -30.41
C ALA A 337 19.28 4.28 -29.31
N ALA A 338 19.88 3.97 -28.15
CA ALA A 338 19.74 4.74 -26.93
C ALA A 338 19.82 6.26 -27.23
N PRO A 339 18.78 7.05 -26.91
CA PRO A 339 18.88 8.49 -27.07
C PRO A 339 20.09 8.95 -26.26
N SER A 340 20.94 9.75 -26.90
CA SER A 340 22.08 10.41 -26.26
C SER A 340 21.64 10.92 -24.89
N PRO A 341 22.38 10.60 -23.80
CA PRO A 341 21.91 10.93 -22.46
C PRO A 341 21.75 12.46 -22.41
N PRO A 342 20.56 13.01 -22.10
CA PRO A 342 20.50 14.40 -21.70
C PRO A 342 21.42 14.52 -20.50
N GLN A 343 22.49 15.32 -20.67
CA GLN A 343 23.73 15.30 -19.91
C GLN A 343 23.59 15.72 -18.43
N ASN A 344 22.40 15.67 -17.82
CA ASN A 344 22.18 16.32 -16.53
C ASN A 344 21.10 15.77 -15.59
N VAL A 345 20.48 14.60 -15.78
CA VAL A 345 19.33 14.27 -14.90
C VAL A 345 19.35 12.89 -14.27
N ARG A 346 19.63 12.90 -12.97
CA ARG A 346 19.41 11.89 -11.94
C ARG A 346 17.96 11.33 -11.94
N ARG A 347 17.52 10.65 -13.00
CA ARG A 347 16.16 10.07 -13.12
C ARG A 347 16.24 8.62 -13.58
N LEU A 348 15.53 7.73 -12.88
CA LEU A 348 15.25 6.40 -13.42
C LEU A 348 14.01 6.52 -14.31
N ARG A 349 14.12 6.06 -15.56
CA ARG A 349 13.07 6.18 -16.56
C ARG A 349 12.50 4.82 -16.91
N SER A 350 11.20 4.64 -16.69
CA SER A 350 10.42 3.56 -17.31
C SER A 350 9.68 4.09 -18.54
N VAL A 351 8.90 3.22 -19.17
CA VAL A 351 8.10 3.62 -20.33
C VAL A 351 7.02 4.61 -19.86
N LEU A 352 6.33 4.30 -18.76
CA LEU A 352 5.21 5.09 -18.26
C LEU A 352 5.58 6.06 -17.13
N PHE A 353 6.61 5.81 -16.34
CA PHE A 353 6.99 6.62 -15.19
C PHE A 353 8.42 7.14 -15.29
N ASP A 354 8.65 8.30 -14.69
CA ASP A 354 9.98 8.67 -14.22
C ASP A 354 9.98 8.63 -12.68
N GLU A 355 11.06 8.10 -12.12
CA GLU A 355 11.34 8.14 -10.69
C GLU A 355 12.40 9.19 -10.41
N GLU A 356 12.05 10.14 -9.54
CA GLU A 356 12.93 11.18 -9.02
C GLU A 356 13.18 11.02 -7.52
N PRO A 357 14.36 11.45 -7.03
CA PRO A 357 14.58 11.57 -5.60
C PRO A 357 13.67 12.66 -5.03
N VAL A 358 12.98 12.34 -3.94
CA VAL A 358 12.30 13.31 -3.07
C VAL A 358 13.38 14.18 -2.42
N THR A 359 13.47 15.43 -2.84
CA THR A 359 14.41 16.43 -2.32
C THR A 359 13.69 17.38 -1.37
N GLY A 360 14.44 18.05 -0.47
CA GLY A 360 13.88 19.02 0.48
C GLY A 360 13.05 20.13 -0.17
N THR A 361 13.29 20.44 -1.45
CA THR A 361 12.57 21.47 -2.22
C THR A 361 11.28 20.97 -2.87
N HIS A 362 11.06 19.64 -2.96
CA HIS A 362 9.89 19.05 -3.62
C HIS A 362 9.23 17.95 -2.76
N LEU A 363 9.12 18.20 -1.45
CA LEU A 363 8.50 17.25 -0.50
C LEU A 363 7.02 16.96 -0.82
N GLU A 364 6.36 17.88 -1.49
CA GLU A 364 4.97 17.77 -1.95
C GLU A 364 4.82 17.00 -3.27
N GLN A 365 5.91 16.58 -3.91
CA GLN A 365 5.83 15.75 -5.12
C GLN A 365 6.15 14.29 -4.78
N PRO A 366 5.34 13.32 -5.26
CA PRO A 366 5.67 11.91 -5.12
C PRO A 366 6.87 11.57 -6.02
N GLY A 367 7.71 10.64 -5.57
CA GLY A 367 8.90 10.23 -6.33
C GLY A 367 8.59 9.62 -7.69
N LEU A 368 7.45 8.93 -7.83
CA LEU A 368 6.98 8.35 -9.10
C LEU A 368 6.04 9.31 -9.81
N ARG A 369 6.37 9.66 -11.06
CA ARG A 369 5.58 10.59 -11.88
C ARG A 369 5.24 9.97 -13.23
N LEU A 370 3.95 9.93 -13.56
CA LEU A 370 3.42 9.36 -14.78
C LEU A 370 3.73 10.28 -15.97
N ARG A 371 4.34 9.75 -17.03
CA ARG A 371 4.62 10.44 -18.29
C ARG A 371 3.36 10.46 -19.14
N LEU A 372 2.68 11.61 -19.21
CA LEU A 372 1.42 11.73 -19.94
C LEU A 372 1.56 11.42 -21.43
N VAL A 373 2.69 11.82 -22.05
CA VAL A 373 2.97 11.52 -23.46
C VAL A 373 3.07 10.01 -23.71
N SER A 374 3.72 9.27 -22.82
CA SER A 374 3.83 7.81 -22.94
C SER A 374 2.49 7.11 -22.73
N LEU A 375 1.70 7.58 -21.74
CA LEU A 375 0.36 7.06 -21.53
C LEU A 375 -0.53 7.32 -22.75
N GLN A 376 -0.43 8.51 -23.36
CA GLN A 376 -1.15 8.82 -24.59
C GLN A 376 -0.77 7.84 -25.72
N GLN A 377 0.53 7.60 -25.92
CA GLN A 377 1.03 6.66 -26.93
C GLN A 377 0.51 5.23 -26.70
N LEU A 378 0.50 4.76 -25.45
CA LEU A 378 -0.07 3.46 -25.08
C LEU A 378 -1.56 3.41 -25.43
N LEU A 379 -2.33 4.41 -25.04
CA LEU A 379 -3.77 4.46 -25.28
C LEU A 379 -4.09 4.54 -26.78
N VAL A 380 -3.31 5.28 -27.57
CA VAL A 380 -3.42 5.30 -29.04
C VAL A 380 -3.22 3.91 -29.63
N ARG A 381 -2.23 3.15 -29.15
CA ARG A 381 -2.01 1.76 -29.59
C ARG A 381 -3.18 0.88 -29.27
N ILE A 382 -3.71 0.96 -28.05
CA ILE A 382 -4.88 0.19 -27.63
C ILE A 382 -6.08 0.52 -28.52
N VAL A 383 -6.39 1.81 -28.73
CA VAL A 383 -7.51 2.23 -29.59
C VAL A 383 -7.34 1.73 -31.02
N ARG A 384 -6.13 1.83 -31.60
CA ARG A 384 -5.86 1.36 -32.96
C ARG A 384 -5.92 -0.17 -33.07
N ALA A 385 -5.52 -0.90 -32.03
CA ALA A 385 -5.62 -2.35 -32.00
C ALA A 385 -7.08 -2.83 -31.93
N LEU A 386 -7.93 -2.13 -31.16
CA LEU A 386 -9.33 -2.49 -30.98
C LEU A 386 -10.22 -2.04 -32.14
N SER A 387 -9.98 -0.83 -32.67
CA SER A 387 -10.89 -0.17 -33.61
C SER A 387 -10.33 -0.08 -35.04
N GLY A 388 -9.04 -0.39 -35.23
CA GLY A 388 -8.34 -0.38 -36.53
C GLY A 388 -7.34 0.78 -36.69
N ALA A 389 -6.30 0.55 -37.51
CA ALA A 389 -5.16 1.47 -37.63
C ALA A 389 -5.52 2.88 -38.15
N HIS A 390 -6.59 3.00 -38.94
CA HIS A 390 -7.03 4.24 -39.59
C HIS A 390 -8.12 5.00 -38.82
N VAL A 391 -8.46 4.56 -37.60
CA VAL A 391 -9.47 5.24 -36.79
C VAL A 391 -8.99 6.63 -36.38
N GLY A 392 -9.86 7.62 -36.59
CA GLY A 392 -9.63 8.98 -36.12
C GLY A 392 -9.50 9.02 -34.60
N LEU A 393 -8.43 9.64 -34.10
CA LEU A 393 -8.19 9.75 -32.67
C LEU A 393 -9.06 10.88 -32.08
N PRO A 394 -9.65 10.67 -30.89
CA PRO A 394 -10.52 11.66 -30.27
C PRO A 394 -9.74 12.93 -29.90
N ALA A 395 -10.29 14.09 -30.26
CA ALA A 395 -9.73 15.38 -29.87
C ALA A 395 -10.03 15.69 -28.40
N GLY A 396 -8.98 15.99 -27.63
CA GLY A 396 -9.05 16.32 -26.19
C GLY A 396 -9.40 17.79 -25.94
N ASN A 397 -10.66 18.17 -26.16
CA ASN A 397 -11.03 19.60 -26.15
C ASN A 397 -11.62 20.08 -24.82
N ARG A 398 -12.00 19.16 -23.94
CA ARG A 398 -12.69 19.47 -22.67
C ARG A 398 -12.19 18.58 -21.54
N PRO A 399 -12.17 19.08 -20.29
CA PRO A 399 -11.93 18.25 -19.13
C PRO A 399 -13.00 17.16 -19.04
N THR A 400 -12.59 15.96 -18.62
CA THR A 400 -13.49 14.85 -18.29
C THR A 400 -13.31 14.51 -16.81
N PRO A 401 -14.10 15.14 -15.92
CA PRO A 401 -13.94 15.00 -14.46
C PRO A 401 -13.95 13.55 -13.97
N HIS A 402 -14.80 12.71 -14.56
CA HIS A 402 -14.88 11.27 -14.27
C HIS A 402 -13.54 10.55 -14.52
N ALA A 403 -12.88 10.85 -15.64
CA ALA A 403 -11.57 10.26 -15.96
C ALA A 403 -10.47 10.79 -15.04
N ALA A 404 -10.52 12.07 -14.68
CA ALA A 404 -9.60 12.67 -13.71
C ALA A 404 -9.68 11.96 -12.35
N THR A 405 -10.89 11.74 -11.82
CA THR A 405 -11.10 11.04 -10.54
C THR A 405 -10.57 9.62 -10.57
N LEU A 406 -10.89 8.84 -11.61
CA LEU A 406 -10.41 7.45 -11.72
C LEU A 406 -8.89 7.38 -11.85
N LEU A 407 -8.28 8.30 -12.60
CA LEU A 407 -6.82 8.36 -12.76
C LEU A 407 -6.14 8.74 -11.45
N GLU A 408 -6.69 9.69 -10.69
CA GLU A 408 -6.18 10.07 -9.37
C GLU A 408 -6.25 8.88 -8.39
N MET A 409 -7.41 8.22 -8.27
CA MET A 409 -7.56 7.01 -7.43
C MET A 409 -6.57 5.91 -7.82
N THR A 410 -6.32 5.75 -9.13
CA THR A 410 -5.36 4.77 -9.65
C THR A 410 -3.94 5.11 -9.22
N LEU A 411 -3.53 6.38 -9.34
CA LEU A 411 -2.20 6.83 -8.96
C LEU A 411 -1.98 6.79 -7.45
N GLN A 412 -3.00 7.10 -6.65
CA GLN A 412 -2.94 6.95 -5.19
C GLN A 412 -2.76 5.46 -4.79
N THR A 413 -3.50 4.55 -5.44
CA THR A 413 -3.39 3.10 -5.21
C THR A 413 -2.04 2.56 -5.69
N HIS A 414 -1.53 3.06 -6.82
CA HIS A 414 -0.20 2.71 -7.31
C HIS A 414 0.89 3.16 -6.33
N GLY A 415 0.79 4.39 -5.80
CA GLY A 415 1.68 4.90 -4.76
C GLY A 415 1.67 4.03 -3.50
N LEU A 416 0.48 3.56 -3.07
CA LEU A 416 0.34 2.63 -1.95
C LEU A 416 1.12 1.33 -2.16
N LEU A 417 0.97 0.69 -3.33
CA LEU A 417 1.61 -0.59 -3.61
C LEU A 417 3.12 -0.44 -3.87
N CYS A 418 3.54 0.57 -4.62
CA CYS A 418 4.93 0.72 -5.08
C CYS A 418 5.83 1.57 -4.16
N GLY A 419 5.25 2.53 -3.44
CA GLY A 419 5.97 3.52 -2.63
C GLY A 419 5.73 3.43 -1.13
N GLY A 420 4.71 2.68 -0.69
CA GLY A 420 4.36 2.55 0.71
C GLY A 420 3.39 3.63 1.17
N GLY A 421 2.15 3.21 1.47
CA GLY A 421 1.09 4.11 1.94
C GLY A 421 0.50 5.00 0.84
N VAL A 422 -0.66 5.56 1.12
CA VAL A 422 -1.35 6.46 0.18
C VAL A 422 -0.63 7.82 0.14
N PRO A 423 -0.26 8.34 -1.06
CA PRO A 423 0.37 9.66 -1.18
C PRO A 423 -0.40 10.83 -0.54
N SER A 424 -1.73 10.83 -0.63
CA SER A 424 -2.61 11.79 0.05
C SER A 424 -3.76 11.09 0.76
N GLN A 425 -3.65 10.92 2.08
CA GLN A 425 -4.75 10.34 2.88
C GLN A 425 -5.95 11.27 3.02
N ALA A 426 -5.76 12.58 2.83
CA ALA A 426 -6.81 13.60 2.96
C ALA A 426 -7.58 13.87 1.66
N TRP A 427 -7.15 13.30 0.53
CA TRP A 427 -7.80 13.54 -0.75
C TRP A 427 -9.17 12.84 -0.83
N SER A 428 -10.15 13.55 -1.39
CA SER A 428 -11.44 13.01 -1.82
C SER A 428 -11.82 13.66 -3.17
N PRO A 429 -12.58 12.96 -4.03
CA PRO A 429 -13.10 13.57 -5.25
C PRO A 429 -14.15 14.64 -4.96
N THR A 430 -14.82 14.64 -3.81
CA THR A 430 -15.78 15.70 -3.47
C THR A 430 -15.02 16.99 -3.14
N PRO A 431 -15.31 18.13 -3.81
CA PRO A 431 -14.61 19.39 -3.54
C PRO A 431 -14.74 19.85 -2.08
N ASP A 432 -13.66 20.40 -1.51
CA ASP A 432 -13.72 21.09 -0.22
C ASP A 432 -14.34 22.49 -0.44
N PRO A 433 -15.49 22.80 0.20
CA PRO A 433 -16.11 24.12 0.09
C PRO A 433 -15.22 25.25 0.63
N ALA A 434 -14.18 24.96 1.44
CA ALA A 434 -13.23 25.97 1.91
C ALA A 434 -12.25 26.44 0.82
N ASP A 435 -11.90 25.57 -0.14
CA ASP A 435 -10.91 25.86 -1.19
C ASP A 435 -11.45 26.76 -2.30
N GLY A 436 -12.77 26.98 -2.35
CA GLY A 436 -13.42 27.87 -3.32
C GLY A 436 -13.09 29.36 -3.16
N SER A 437 -12.29 29.74 -2.16
CA SER A 437 -11.98 31.14 -1.82
C SER A 437 -10.66 31.67 -2.40
N SER A 438 -9.80 30.84 -2.99
CA SER A 438 -8.53 31.29 -3.59
C SER A 438 -8.55 31.18 -5.12
N GLY A 439 -8.68 32.34 -5.79
CA GLY A 439 -8.76 32.50 -7.25
C GLY A 439 -7.48 32.15 -8.04
N GLY A 440 -7.03 30.90 -7.99
CA GLY A 440 -5.89 30.39 -8.76
C GLY A 440 -6.27 29.29 -9.76
N SER A 441 -6.12 29.59 -11.04
CA SER A 441 -6.44 28.78 -12.24
C SER A 441 -5.76 27.38 -12.36
N SER A 442 -5.09 26.84 -11.35
CA SER A 442 -4.25 25.63 -11.48
C SER A 442 -4.95 24.30 -11.16
N THR A 443 -5.89 24.25 -10.21
CA THR A 443 -6.48 22.99 -9.71
C THR A 443 -7.81 22.59 -10.36
N ALA A 444 -8.47 23.49 -11.09
CA ALA A 444 -9.82 23.29 -11.62
C ALA A 444 -10.01 22.08 -12.58
N ALA A 445 -8.94 21.53 -13.17
CA ALA A 445 -9.06 20.31 -14.00
C ALA A 445 -9.04 18.99 -13.20
N LEU A 446 -8.71 19.05 -11.91
CA LEU A 446 -8.67 17.93 -10.96
C LEU A 446 -9.71 18.07 -9.84
N ASN A 447 -10.49 19.17 -9.82
CA ASN A 447 -11.60 19.34 -8.89
C ASN A 447 -12.61 18.22 -9.14
N GLY A 448 -12.65 17.28 -8.20
CA GLY A 448 -13.29 16.01 -8.43
C GLY A 448 -14.81 16.12 -8.53
N THR A 449 -15.39 15.04 -9.03
CA THR A 449 -16.84 14.86 -9.12
C THR A 449 -17.43 14.44 -7.79
N VAL A 450 -18.74 14.60 -7.64
CA VAL A 450 -19.49 13.89 -6.60
C VAL A 450 -19.13 12.41 -6.65
N LEU A 451 -18.72 11.85 -5.51
CA LEU A 451 -18.38 10.45 -5.40
C LEU A 451 -19.58 9.57 -5.82
N LEU A 452 -19.32 8.58 -6.67
CA LEU A 452 -20.34 7.68 -7.20
C LEU A 452 -20.28 6.32 -6.50
N ASP A 453 -21.44 5.67 -6.31
CA ASP A 453 -21.52 4.28 -5.82
C ASP A 453 -20.76 3.34 -6.76
N LYS A 454 -21.04 3.51 -8.06
CA LYS A 454 -20.44 2.77 -9.16
C LYS A 454 -19.91 3.75 -10.18
N PHE A 455 -18.61 3.69 -10.43
CA PHE A 455 -17.98 4.42 -11.52
C PHE A 455 -18.17 3.64 -12.83
N PRO A 456 -18.79 4.24 -13.86
CA PRO A 456 -18.81 3.66 -15.19
C PRO A 456 -17.38 3.44 -15.70
N ARG A 457 -17.12 2.30 -16.34
CA ARG A 457 -15.82 2.02 -16.96
C ARG A 457 -15.59 2.98 -18.12
N LEU A 458 -14.35 3.44 -18.25
CA LEU A 458 -13.89 4.25 -19.37
C LEU A 458 -13.55 3.35 -20.56
N SER A 459 -13.93 3.76 -21.78
CA SER A 459 -13.29 3.22 -22.98
C SER A 459 -11.89 3.80 -23.11
N ALA A 460 -11.02 3.11 -23.86
CA ALA A 460 -9.67 3.60 -24.12
C ALA A 460 -9.70 4.99 -24.81
N GLU A 461 -10.68 5.23 -25.66
CA GLU A 461 -10.91 6.53 -26.33
C GLU A 461 -11.25 7.63 -25.33
N MET A 462 -12.10 7.36 -24.33
CA MET A 462 -12.47 8.35 -23.32
C MET A 462 -11.28 8.74 -22.44
N LEU A 463 -10.46 7.76 -22.04
CA LEU A 463 -9.23 8.07 -21.29
C LEU A 463 -8.20 8.78 -22.17
N LEU A 464 -8.05 8.37 -23.44
CA LEU A 464 -7.19 9.04 -24.41
C LEU A 464 -7.59 10.51 -24.63
N GLN A 465 -8.90 10.78 -24.73
CA GLN A 465 -9.44 12.12 -24.83
C GLN A 465 -9.04 12.98 -23.61
N HIS A 466 -9.14 12.41 -22.40
CA HIS A 466 -8.72 13.08 -21.17
C HIS A 466 -7.22 13.41 -21.17
N VAL A 467 -6.38 12.42 -21.46
CA VAL A 467 -4.92 12.58 -21.48
C VAL A 467 -4.50 13.62 -22.53
N THR A 468 -5.15 13.60 -23.69
CA THR A 468 -4.92 14.60 -24.76
C THR A 468 -5.32 16.01 -24.32
N TYR A 469 -6.41 16.14 -23.56
CA TYR A 469 -6.80 17.41 -22.95
C TYR A 469 -5.75 17.91 -21.94
N LEU A 470 -5.26 17.04 -21.05
CA LEU A 470 -4.23 17.41 -20.07
C LEU A 470 -2.95 17.91 -20.76
N LEU A 471 -2.47 17.18 -21.77
CA LEU A 471 -1.30 17.55 -22.56
C LEU A 471 -1.49 18.92 -23.24
N SER A 472 -2.67 19.15 -23.83
CA SER A 472 -3.00 20.41 -24.50
C SER A 472 -3.07 21.59 -23.52
N ARG A 473 -3.57 21.37 -22.31
CA ARG A 473 -3.63 22.38 -21.25
C ARG A 473 -2.24 22.76 -20.76
N GLU A 474 -1.40 21.79 -20.49
CA GLU A 474 -0.02 21.98 -20.05
C GLU A 474 0.82 22.71 -21.12
N ALA A 475 0.66 22.33 -22.40
CA ALA A 475 1.31 23.03 -23.50
C ALA A 475 0.92 24.52 -23.54
N LYS A 476 -0.38 24.83 -23.37
CA LYS A 476 -0.87 26.22 -23.32
C LYS A 476 -0.34 27.01 -22.11
N GLN A 477 -0.21 26.37 -20.96
CA GLN A 477 0.37 27.00 -19.76
C GLN A 477 1.86 27.28 -19.95
N ARG A 478 2.62 26.36 -20.56
CA ARG A 478 4.03 26.61 -20.90
C ARG A 478 4.20 27.75 -21.90
N THR A 479 3.36 27.85 -22.93
CA THR A 479 3.42 28.98 -23.87
C THR A 479 3.02 30.31 -23.25
N ALA A 480 2.11 30.30 -22.26
CA ALA A 480 1.76 31.50 -21.51
C ALA A 480 2.89 31.96 -20.58
N ASN A 481 3.57 31.02 -19.90
CA ASN A 481 4.64 31.34 -18.96
C ASN A 481 5.99 31.65 -19.61
N SER A 482 6.23 31.18 -20.85
CA SER A 482 7.46 31.49 -21.59
C SER A 482 7.52 32.92 -22.10
N ALA A 483 6.42 33.68 -22.06
CA ALA A 483 6.44 35.13 -22.27
C ALA A 483 7.19 35.89 -21.14
N ASP A 484 7.36 35.28 -19.96
CA ASP A 484 8.06 35.86 -18.80
C ASP A 484 9.50 35.33 -18.60
N GLY A 485 10.11 34.75 -19.64
CA GLY A 485 11.58 34.59 -19.69
C GLY A 485 12.21 33.50 -18.82
N ALA A 486 11.45 32.52 -18.31
CA ALA A 486 12.02 31.40 -17.54
C ALA A 486 11.70 30.01 -18.12
N GLY A 487 12.74 29.37 -18.67
CA GLY A 487 12.92 27.91 -18.58
C GLY A 487 12.76 27.08 -19.86
N GLU A 488 13.85 26.92 -20.61
CA GLU A 488 14.12 25.68 -21.38
C GLU A 488 14.21 24.51 -20.40
N GLY A 489 13.24 23.60 -20.39
CA GLY A 489 13.27 22.50 -19.42
C GLY A 489 12.26 21.38 -19.65
N SER A 490 12.73 20.30 -20.29
CA SER A 490 12.11 18.96 -20.35
C SER A 490 10.81 18.85 -21.16
N ASP A 491 10.91 18.25 -22.36
CA ASP A 491 9.81 17.86 -23.26
C ASP A 491 8.75 16.94 -22.63
N SER A 492 9.01 16.41 -21.45
CA SER A 492 8.11 15.52 -20.73
C SER A 492 7.11 16.29 -19.87
N ILE A 493 5.83 16.10 -20.17
CA ILE A 493 4.70 16.52 -19.32
C ILE A 493 4.36 15.36 -18.38
N TYR A 494 4.26 15.64 -17.09
CA TYR A 494 4.05 14.65 -16.04
C TYR A 494 2.71 14.83 -15.34
N LEU A 495 2.18 13.72 -14.83
CA LEU A 495 1.08 13.69 -13.88
C LEU A 495 1.56 12.98 -12.61
N SER A 496 1.23 13.55 -11.47
CA SER A 496 1.52 12.99 -10.15
C SER A 496 0.25 12.98 -9.33
N PRO A 497 0.01 11.94 -8.51
CA PRO A 497 -1.08 12.00 -7.55
C PRO A 497 -0.87 13.18 -6.61
N GLN A 498 -1.97 13.76 -6.12
CA GLN A 498 -1.91 14.72 -5.04
C GLN A 498 -1.20 14.10 -3.85
N ARG A 499 -0.34 14.88 -3.21
CA ARG A 499 0.45 14.40 -2.09
C ARG A 499 0.31 15.40 -0.95
N THR A 500 -0.09 14.90 0.20
CA THR A 500 -0.18 15.70 1.42
C THR A 500 0.48 14.91 2.54
N ARG A 501 1.40 15.54 3.27
CA ARG A 501 2.04 14.94 4.46
C ARG A 501 1.21 15.18 5.72
N HIS A 502 -0.10 15.00 5.62
CA HIS A 502 -0.94 14.94 6.79
C HIS A 502 -0.91 13.53 7.35
N PHE A 503 -0.85 13.43 8.67
CA PHE A 503 -1.16 12.17 9.33
C PHE A 503 -2.59 11.76 8.95
N GLY A 504 -2.83 10.44 8.96
CA GLY A 504 -4.15 9.90 8.69
C GLY A 504 -5.20 10.35 9.70
N LEU A 505 -6.36 9.75 9.64
CA LEU A 505 -7.37 9.95 10.68
C LEU A 505 -7.09 9.02 11.86
N THR A 506 -7.35 9.44 13.08
CA THR A 506 -7.31 8.55 14.25
C THR A 506 -8.42 7.50 14.16
N GLY A 507 -8.37 6.46 15.00
CA GLY A 507 -9.43 5.44 15.05
C GLY A 507 -10.79 6.05 15.40
N VAL A 508 -10.81 7.02 16.30
CA VAL A 508 -12.05 7.74 16.68
C VAL A 508 -12.55 8.67 15.58
N GLU A 509 -11.65 9.38 14.88
CA GLU A 509 -12.06 10.16 13.71
C GLU A 509 -12.64 9.24 12.61
N THR A 510 -12.02 8.07 12.41
CA THR A 510 -12.50 7.06 11.48
C THR A 510 -13.87 6.53 11.88
N LEU A 511 -14.12 6.30 13.18
CA LEU A 511 -15.45 5.94 13.70
C LEU A 511 -16.50 6.99 13.34
N LEU A 512 -16.23 8.26 13.65
CA LEU A 512 -17.17 9.35 13.42
C LEU A 512 -17.45 9.59 11.93
N LEU A 513 -16.45 9.41 11.08
CA LEU A 513 -16.56 9.66 9.64
C LEU A 513 -17.12 8.47 8.85
N SER A 514 -16.97 7.25 9.36
CA SER A 514 -17.53 6.05 8.72
C SER A 514 -18.92 5.68 9.22
N ALA A 515 -19.31 6.12 10.43
CA ALA A 515 -20.61 5.83 11.01
C ALA A 515 -21.78 6.33 10.15
N THR A 516 -22.72 5.43 9.86
CA THR A 516 -23.98 5.77 9.16
C THR A 516 -25.10 6.20 10.09
N ARG A 517 -24.96 5.94 11.40
CA ARG A 517 -25.93 6.27 12.44
C ARG A 517 -25.23 6.75 13.70
N ALA A 518 -25.81 7.74 14.37
CA ALA A 518 -25.32 8.26 15.65
C ALA A 518 -25.26 7.18 16.76
N GLU A 519 -26.20 6.23 16.75
CA GLU A 519 -26.23 5.10 17.70
C GLU A 519 -24.92 4.31 17.73
N GLN A 520 -24.32 4.08 16.56
CA GLN A 520 -23.07 3.34 16.44
C GLN A 520 -21.92 4.10 17.13
N VAL A 521 -21.87 5.41 16.96
CA VAL A 521 -20.89 6.27 17.63
C VAL A 521 -21.10 6.21 19.13
N ASN A 522 -22.35 6.36 19.59
CA ASN A 522 -22.68 6.39 21.01
C ASN A 522 -22.41 5.06 21.72
N GLN A 523 -22.44 3.94 21.01
CA GLN A 523 -22.10 2.62 21.56
C GLN A 523 -20.57 2.41 21.68
N VAL A 524 -19.80 2.89 20.70
CA VAL A 524 -18.37 2.56 20.60
C VAL A 524 -17.47 3.63 21.21
N LEU A 525 -17.77 4.91 20.99
CA LEU A 525 -16.93 6.02 21.47
C LEU A 525 -16.64 5.96 22.97
N PRO A 526 -17.62 5.68 23.86
CA PRO A 526 -17.36 5.60 25.30
C PRO A 526 -16.30 4.57 25.68
N LEU A 527 -16.12 3.51 24.89
CA LEU A 527 -15.07 2.50 25.12
C LEU A 527 -13.66 3.08 24.94
N TYR A 528 -13.51 4.16 24.16
CA TYR A 528 -12.22 4.80 23.89
C TYR A 528 -11.95 6.01 24.78
N VAL A 529 -13.01 6.72 25.18
CA VAL A 529 -12.91 7.94 26.00
C VAL A 529 -13.44 7.72 27.42
N ARG A 530 -13.22 6.54 28.00
CA ARG A 530 -13.47 6.24 29.43
C ARG A 530 -14.90 6.56 29.90
N GLY A 531 -15.88 6.25 29.06
CA GLY A 531 -17.29 6.49 29.36
C GLY A 531 -17.84 7.84 28.91
N HIS A 532 -16.99 8.79 28.49
CA HIS A 532 -17.46 10.06 27.96
C HIS A 532 -18.24 9.87 26.65
N THR A 533 -19.29 10.68 26.47
CA THR A 533 -20.12 10.69 25.26
C THR A 533 -20.00 12.03 24.55
N LEU A 534 -20.38 12.05 23.26
CA LEU A 534 -20.59 13.33 22.59
C LEU A 534 -21.82 14.04 23.21
N PRO A 535 -21.86 15.38 23.19
CA PRO A 535 -23.08 16.11 23.46
C PRO A 535 -24.21 15.65 22.54
N ASP A 536 -25.44 15.76 23.02
CA ASP A 536 -26.63 15.36 22.29
C ASP A 536 -26.68 16.02 20.90
N GLU A 537 -27.21 15.29 19.92
CA GLU A 537 -27.32 15.69 18.50
C GLU A 537 -26.00 15.85 17.73
N VAL A 538 -24.84 16.01 18.40
CA VAL A 538 -23.56 16.24 17.70
C VAL A 538 -23.16 15.04 16.85
N ALA A 539 -23.33 13.82 17.37
CA ALA A 539 -23.12 12.60 16.61
C ALA A 539 -24.05 12.53 15.38
N SER A 540 -25.29 13.02 15.52
CA SER A 540 -26.28 13.09 14.43
C SER A 540 -25.83 14.10 13.36
N ASP A 541 -25.43 15.31 13.76
CA ASP A 541 -24.93 16.35 12.85
C ASP A 541 -23.72 15.86 12.03
N ILE A 542 -22.73 15.24 12.69
CA ILE A 542 -21.55 14.70 12.00
C ILE A 542 -21.96 13.59 11.02
N THR A 543 -22.77 12.61 11.43
CA THR A 543 -23.18 11.46 10.60
C THR A 543 -24.16 11.83 9.48
N GLN A 544 -24.86 12.96 9.59
CA GLN A 544 -25.75 13.49 8.54
C GLN A 544 -25.05 14.46 7.56
N THR A 545 -23.89 15.02 7.92
CA THR A 545 -23.11 15.95 7.06
C THR A 545 -22.59 15.29 5.77
N ARG A 546 -23.26 15.50 4.63
CA ARG A 546 -22.93 14.81 3.37
C ARG A 546 -21.53 15.10 2.83
N ASN A 547 -21.03 16.33 2.97
CA ASN A 547 -19.68 16.69 2.51
C ASN A 547 -18.64 16.15 3.49
N ILE A 548 -17.72 15.32 3.00
CA ILE A 548 -16.75 14.65 3.86
C ILE A 548 -15.74 15.61 4.49
N HIS A 549 -15.30 16.65 3.77
CA HIS A 549 -14.38 17.66 4.29
C HIS A 549 -15.01 18.50 5.42
N GLU A 550 -16.28 18.87 5.26
CA GLU A 550 -17.03 19.53 6.33
C GLU A 550 -17.18 18.61 7.54
N ALA A 551 -17.49 17.33 7.33
CA ALA A 551 -17.59 16.34 8.39
C ALA A 551 -16.27 16.17 9.14
N VAL A 552 -15.12 16.12 8.46
CA VAL A 552 -13.78 16.09 9.08
C VAL A 552 -13.59 17.30 9.99
N ARG A 553 -13.88 18.51 9.49
CA ARG A 553 -13.75 19.75 10.28
C ARG A 553 -14.68 19.77 11.49
N LYS A 554 -15.90 19.24 11.39
CA LYS A 554 -16.82 19.09 12.52
C LYS A 554 -16.28 18.10 13.55
N THR A 555 -15.86 16.93 13.10
CA THR A 555 -15.26 15.87 13.92
C THR A 555 -14.06 16.39 14.72
N GLN A 556 -13.09 17.04 14.07
CA GLN A 556 -11.89 17.57 14.74
C GLN A 556 -12.22 18.65 15.80
N ARG A 557 -13.18 19.54 15.49
CA ARG A 557 -13.65 20.57 16.44
C ARG A 557 -14.34 19.98 17.66
N VAL A 558 -15.07 18.87 17.50
CA VAL A 558 -15.79 18.22 18.61
C VAL A 558 -14.83 17.37 19.44
N LEU A 559 -14.00 16.55 18.80
CA LEU A 559 -13.06 15.67 19.50
C LEU A 559 -12.04 16.44 20.34
N SER A 560 -11.56 17.58 19.87
CA SER A 560 -10.67 18.44 20.67
C SER A 560 -11.30 18.85 22.01
N ARG A 561 -12.61 19.11 22.06
CA ARG A 561 -13.33 19.42 23.30
C ARG A 561 -13.49 18.19 24.20
N VAL A 562 -13.87 17.04 23.63
CA VAL A 562 -14.06 15.79 24.39
C VAL A 562 -12.74 15.30 25.00
N LEU A 563 -11.66 15.36 24.23
CA LEU A 563 -10.32 15.02 24.71
C LEU A 563 -9.84 15.99 25.80
N GLN A 564 -10.16 17.28 25.67
CA GLN A 564 -9.85 18.26 26.70
C GLN A 564 -10.61 17.98 28.00
N GLN A 565 -11.88 17.60 27.94
CA GLN A 565 -12.66 17.20 29.12
C GLN A 565 -12.12 15.93 29.76
N ALA A 566 -11.85 14.89 28.97
CA ALA A 566 -11.30 13.62 29.46
C ALA A 566 -9.94 13.81 30.14
N SER A 567 -9.06 14.64 29.57
CA SER A 567 -7.76 14.94 30.15
C SER A 567 -7.85 15.74 31.45
N GLN A 568 -8.78 16.69 31.56
CA GLN A 568 -9.05 17.44 32.80
C GLN A 568 -9.55 16.53 33.91
N GLU A 569 -10.46 15.60 33.61
CA GLU A 569 -10.95 14.62 34.59
C GLU A 569 -9.82 13.69 35.06
N LEU A 570 -8.96 13.25 34.16
CA LEU A 570 -7.82 12.40 34.46
C LEU A 570 -6.82 13.12 35.39
N ALA A 571 -6.52 14.39 35.11
CA ALA A 571 -5.70 15.23 35.97
C ALA A 571 -6.33 15.41 37.38
N SER A 572 -7.66 15.54 37.45
CA SER A 572 -8.36 15.65 38.74
C SER A 572 -8.31 14.37 39.58
N ARG A 573 -8.32 13.19 38.93
CA ARG A 573 -8.24 11.88 39.60
C ARG A 573 -6.82 11.48 39.98
N SER A 574 -5.80 11.89 39.23
CA SER A 574 -4.39 11.65 39.59
C SER A 574 -3.99 12.31 40.92
N GLY A 575 -4.75 13.29 41.41
CA GLY A 575 -4.60 13.84 42.76
C GLY A 575 -4.91 12.86 43.90
N SER A 576 -5.56 11.71 43.65
CA SER A 576 -5.93 10.73 44.68
C SER A 576 -4.96 9.54 44.82
N GLY A 577 -3.78 9.57 44.20
CA GLY A 577 -2.72 8.58 44.42
C GLY A 577 -2.93 7.20 43.76
N THR A 578 -4.02 6.97 43.04
CA THR A 578 -4.24 5.78 42.22
C THR A 578 -4.26 6.17 40.75
N ALA A 579 -3.22 5.79 40.00
CA ALA A 579 -3.25 5.91 38.54
C ALA A 579 -4.48 5.13 38.04
N ALA A 580 -5.45 5.82 37.45
CA ALA A 580 -6.67 5.22 36.94
C ALA A 580 -6.32 4.38 35.70
N VAL A 581 -5.98 3.12 35.96
CA VAL A 581 -5.88 2.03 34.99
C VAL A 581 -7.29 1.78 34.48
N ASP A 582 -7.50 1.80 33.16
CA ASP A 582 -8.77 1.34 32.59
C ASP A 582 -8.92 -0.18 32.75
N ASP A 583 -10.11 -0.75 32.52
CA ASP A 583 -10.37 -2.19 32.65
C ASP A 583 -9.45 -3.06 31.77
N ALA A 584 -8.73 -2.45 30.82
CA ALA A 584 -7.75 -3.08 29.94
C ALA A 584 -6.29 -2.93 30.43
N GLY A 585 -6.02 -2.42 31.63
CA GLY A 585 -4.65 -2.33 32.15
C GLY A 585 -3.82 -1.16 31.62
N HIS A 586 -4.40 -0.23 30.85
CA HIS A 586 -3.67 0.85 30.21
C HIS A 586 -3.62 2.12 31.06
N ASN A 587 -2.40 2.52 31.41
CA ASN A 587 -2.12 3.84 31.97
C ASN A 587 -2.01 4.86 30.83
N GLY A 588 -3.14 5.44 30.40
CA GLY A 588 -3.13 6.51 29.41
C GLY A 588 -4.42 6.62 28.57
N PRO A 589 -4.43 7.53 27.58
CA PRO A 589 -5.50 7.61 26.60
C PRO A 589 -5.51 6.36 25.71
N HIS A 590 -6.70 5.88 25.33
CA HIS A 590 -6.85 4.71 24.47
C HIS A 590 -6.14 4.92 23.10
N PRO A 591 -5.48 3.90 22.52
CA PRO A 591 -4.76 4.01 21.24
C PRO A 591 -5.58 4.52 20.05
N ALA A 592 -6.92 4.43 20.11
CA ALA A 592 -7.80 4.95 19.07
C ALA A 592 -7.82 6.49 18.98
N LEU A 593 -7.35 7.20 20.01
CA LEU A 593 -7.40 8.66 20.11
C LEU A 593 -6.18 9.36 19.52
N ALA A 594 -5.12 8.63 19.19
CA ALA A 594 -3.87 9.19 18.71
C ALA A 594 -3.22 8.26 17.69
N HIS A 595 -2.35 8.82 16.85
CA HIS A 595 -1.47 8.00 16.03
C HIS A 595 -0.35 7.44 16.88
N LEU A 596 -0.13 6.13 16.76
CA LEU A 596 0.99 5.46 17.40
C LEU A 596 1.94 4.90 16.34
N PRO A 597 3.26 4.88 16.62
CA PRO A 597 4.21 4.18 15.78
C PRO A 597 3.97 2.67 15.82
N SER A 598 4.51 1.96 14.83
CA SER A 598 4.57 0.50 14.87
C SER A 598 5.51 0.02 15.97
N HIS A 599 5.20 -1.13 16.55
CA HIS A 599 6.01 -1.79 17.58
C HIS A 599 7.09 -2.65 16.91
N LEU A 600 8.36 -2.24 17.01
CA LEU A 600 9.51 -3.03 16.56
C LEU A 600 10.17 -3.68 17.78
N PHE A 601 10.27 -5.00 17.75
CA PHE A 601 10.99 -5.81 18.71
C PHE A 601 12.23 -6.40 18.05
N VAL A 602 13.38 -6.20 18.68
CA VAL A 602 14.66 -6.71 18.20
C VAL A 602 15.24 -7.63 19.25
N ARG A 603 15.62 -8.84 18.84
CA ARG A 603 16.26 -9.79 19.74
C ARG A 603 17.67 -9.30 20.05
N THR A 604 17.95 -9.04 21.32
CA THR A 604 19.25 -8.52 21.75
C THR A 604 19.71 -9.24 23.00
N ALA A 605 20.90 -9.82 22.93
CA ALA A 605 21.52 -10.49 24.07
C ALA A 605 21.61 -9.53 25.27
N GLY A 606 21.16 -10.01 26.44
CA GLY A 606 21.19 -9.23 27.70
C GLY A 606 20.15 -8.12 27.81
N ALA A 607 19.24 -7.95 26.84
CA ALA A 607 18.18 -6.96 26.96
C ALA A 607 17.18 -7.34 28.07
N ARG A 608 16.86 -6.37 28.93
CA ARG A 608 15.88 -6.51 30.01
C ARG A 608 14.46 -6.09 29.61
N GLY A 609 14.23 -5.78 28.34
CA GLY A 609 12.93 -5.29 27.87
C GLY A 609 11.82 -6.34 28.09
N PRO A 610 10.54 -5.95 27.97
CA PRO A 610 9.44 -6.90 27.88
C PRO A 610 9.17 -7.26 26.41
N PRO A 611 9.34 -8.53 25.98
CA PRO A 611 9.78 -9.68 26.77
C PRO A 611 11.31 -9.77 26.92
N PRO A 612 11.82 -10.41 27.99
CA PRO A 612 13.26 -10.52 28.23
C PRO A 612 14.04 -11.06 27.03
N GLY A 613 15.20 -10.48 26.76
CA GLY A 613 16.00 -10.77 25.57
C GLY A 613 15.59 -9.98 24.32
N TRP A 614 14.63 -9.06 24.44
CA TRP A 614 14.21 -8.17 23.37
C TRP A 614 14.36 -6.69 23.74
N LYS A 615 14.74 -5.88 22.77
CA LYS A 615 14.63 -4.42 22.80
C LYS A 615 13.39 -3.98 22.05
N TYR A 616 12.73 -2.96 22.56
CA TYR A 616 11.52 -2.37 21.98
C TYR A 616 11.83 -0.98 21.41
N TYR A 617 11.30 -0.71 20.22
CA TYR A 617 11.38 0.57 19.53
C TYR A 617 10.02 0.92 18.92
N GLY A 618 9.62 2.19 19.02
CA GLY A 618 8.54 2.75 18.21
C GLY A 618 9.11 3.20 16.86
N VAL A 619 8.57 2.68 15.75
CA VAL A 619 9.02 3.03 14.40
C VAL A 619 7.87 3.46 13.49
N HIS A 620 8.08 4.51 12.71
CA HIS A 620 7.18 4.91 11.64
C HIS A 620 7.65 4.31 10.32
N LEU A 621 6.88 3.33 9.82
CA LEU A 621 7.25 2.56 8.63
C LEU A 621 7.34 3.48 7.40
N GLY A 622 8.37 3.30 6.60
CA GLY A 622 8.61 3.97 5.31
C GLY A 622 9.25 5.35 5.41
N ILE A 623 9.16 6.04 6.56
CA ILE A 623 9.73 7.40 6.70
C ILE A 623 11.24 7.40 6.48
N LYS A 624 11.94 6.42 7.07
CA LYS A 624 13.39 6.27 6.89
C LYS A 624 13.73 5.97 5.44
N ALA A 625 12.99 5.05 4.81
CA ALA A 625 13.22 4.70 3.42
C ALA A 625 12.99 5.86 2.46
N GLU A 626 11.95 6.66 2.69
CA GLU A 626 11.64 7.85 1.92
C GLU A 626 12.72 8.92 2.07
N ALA A 627 13.12 9.24 3.30
CA ALA A 627 14.15 10.23 3.58
C ALA A 627 15.50 9.87 2.91
N MET A 628 15.80 8.58 2.82
CA MET A 628 16.98 8.07 2.13
C MET A 628 16.78 7.87 0.62
N ASN A 629 15.59 8.16 0.08
CA ASN A 629 15.24 7.89 -1.31
C ASN A 629 15.60 6.46 -1.73
N VAL A 630 15.34 5.47 -0.88
CA VAL A 630 15.90 4.11 -1.03
C VAL A 630 15.43 3.44 -2.31
N ARG A 631 14.15 3.58 -2.66
CA ARG A 631 13.59 3.02 -3.89
C ARG A 631 14.30 3.58 -5.12
N TYR A 632 14.36 4.91 -5.22
CA TYR A 632 15.09 5.59 -6.28
C TYR A 632 16.56 5.19 -6.28
N SER A 633 17.24 5.20 -5.13
CA SER A 633 18.67 4.94 -5.04
C SER A 633 19.02 3.52 -5.45
N LEU A 634 18.28 2.50 -5.00
CA LEU A 634 18.52 1.10 -5.35
C LEU A 634 18.14 0.77 -6.79
N ASN A 635 17.17 1.48 -7.36
CA ASN A 635 16.80 1.29 -8.76
C ASN A 635 17.71 2.09 -9.70
N ALA A 636 18.10 3.31 -9.33
CA ALA A 636 18.90 4.23 -10.15
C ALA A 636 20.40 3.98 -10.02
N SER A 637 20.87 3.32 -8.97
CA SER A 637 22.28 3.09 -8.61
C SER A 637 23.22 3.13 -9.82
N ASP A 638 23.95 4.23 -9.99
CA ASP A 638 25.15 4.36 -10.82
C ASP A 638 26.37 4.11 -9.92
N THR A 639 27.54 3.80 -10.47
CA THR A 639 28.72 3.35 -9.69
C THR A 639 29.17 4.31 -8.57
N ALA A 640 28.74 5.58 -8.59
CA ALA A 640 29.00 6.55 -7.52
C ALA A 640 28.29 6.24 -6.19
N THR A 641 27.06 5.66 -6.21
CA THR A 641 26.32 5.33 -4.98
C THR A 641 26.89 4.10 -4.28
N LEU A 642 27.50 3.18 -5.05
CA LEU A 642 28.24 2.02 -4.52
C LEU A 642 29.65 2.41 -4.02
N ARG A 643 30.33 3.37 -4.68
CA ARG A 643 31.65 3.83 -4.21
C ARG A 643 31.60 4.53 -2.85
N LEU A 644 30.49 5.16 -2.46
CA LEU A 644 30.28 5.67 -1.08
C LEU A 644 30.14 4.56 -0.03
N ILE A 645 29.77 3.35 -0.46
CA ILE A 645 29.70 2.16 0.40
C ILE A 645 31.09 1.51 0.50
N ASP A 646 31.89 1.54 -0.57
CA ASP A 646 33.26 0.98 -0.58
C ASP A 646 34.33 1.92 0.00
N SER A 647 34.15 3.25 -0.04
CA SER A 647 35.13 4.20 0.49
C SER A 647 35.15 4.32 2.02
N ASN A 648 34.16 3.75 2.72
CA ASN A 648 34.25 3.51 4.17
C ASN A 648 34.89 2.16 4.53
N GLY A 649 35.28 1.35 3.53
CA GLY A 649 35.93 0.06 3.72
C GLY A 649 37.45 0.05 3.51
N SER A 650 38.04 1.16 3.05
CA SER A 650 39.48 1.20 2.71
C SER A 650 40.09 2.60 2.88
N SER A 651 40.43 2.96 4.12
CA SER A 651 41.53 3.90 4.38
C SER A 651 42.06 3.73 5.80
N ASN A 652 43.22 3.08 5.89
CA ASN A 652 44.16 3.30 6.98
C ASN A 652 44.56 4.80 7.01
N SER A 653 44.73 5.32 8.24
CA SER A 653 45.44 6.54 8.65
C SER A 653 44.95 7.91 8.14
N GLY A 654 44.37 8.68 9.07
CA GLY A 654 44.69 10.11 9.30
C GLY A 654 44.14 11.14 8.32
N ASP A 655 42.92 11.62 8.55
CA ASP A 655 42.64 13.03 8.86
C ASP A 655 41.13 13.25 9.02
N VAL A 656 40.73 13.72 10.21
CA VAL A 656 39.35 14.09 10.54
C VAL A 656 39.17 15.55 10.14
N ILE A 657 38.51 15.80 9.01
CA ILE A 657 37.92 17.10 8.71
C ILE A 657 36.40 16.99 8.87
N ALA A 658 35.93 17.64 9.94
CA ALA A 658 34.53 17.86 10.22
C ALA A 658 33.88 18.72 9.14
N ALA A 659 32.78 18.23 8.55
CA ALA A 659 31.83 19.06 7.82
C ALA A 659 30.41 18.71 8.31
N ALA A 660 29.85 19.69 9.01
CA ALA A 660 28.52 19.71 9.59
C ALA A 660 27.42 19.60 8.52
N GLY A 661 26.30 18.94 8.87
CA GLY A 661 25.13 18.86 7.99
C GLY A 661 23.96 18.06 8.57
N GLY A 662 23.31 18.62 9.59
CA GLY A 662 21.89 18.42 9.90
C GLY A 662 21.44 17.04 10.39
N GLU A 663 21.60 16.77 11.68
CA GLU A 663 20.76 15.82 12.40
C GLU A 663 19.30 16.28 12.33
N VAL A 664 18.50 15.61 11.51
CA VAL A 664 17.04 15.60 11.71
C VAL A 664 16.78 14.63 12.84
N GLY A 665 16.59 15.18 14.04
CA GLY A 665 16.28 14.45 15.25
C GLY A 665 15.02 13.61 15.09
N ALA A 666 15.20 12.30 14.97
CA ALA A 666 14.25 11.35 15.52
C ALA A 666 14.71 11.09 16.96
N GLU A 667 14.29 11.96 17.88
CA GLU A 667 14.49 11.74 19.31
C GLU A 667 13.77 10.45 19.71
N SER A 668 14.57 9.43 19.99
CA SER A 668 14.19 8.29 20.79
C SER A 668 13.89 8.81 22.19
N THR A 669 12.61 8.85 22.57
CA THR A 669 12.20 9.04 23.97
C THR A 669 12.67 7.85 24.79
N ARG A 670 13.87 8.01 25.35
CA ARG A 670 14.46 7.15 26.36
C ARG A 670 13.94 7.61 27.71
N SER A 671 12.76 7.13 28.12
CA SER A 671 12.36 7.21 29.53
C SER A 671 12.95 6.02 30.27
N GLY A 672 14.02 6.27 31.02
CA GLY A 672 14.54 5.37 32.03
C GLY A 672 14.49 6.03 33.39
N MET A 673 13.69 5.44 34.28
CA MET A 673 13.77 5.40 35.76
C MET A 673 12.89 4.16 36.09
N ALA A 674 13.31 3.02 36.65
CA ALA A 674 14.25 2.74 37.73
C ALA A 674 13.89 3.52 39.00
N ASP A 675 12.76 3.18 39.62
CA ASP A 675 12.68 2.28 40.79
C ASP A 675 11.38 1.47 40.76
#